data_AF-A0A8K0E774-F1
#
_entry.id   AF-A0A8K0E774-F1
#
_cell.length_a   1.000
_cell.length_b   1.000
_cell.length_c   1.000
_cell.angle_alpha   90.00
_cell.angle_beta   90.00
_cell.angle_gamma   90.00
#
_symmetry.space_group_name_H-M   'P 1'
#
loop_
_entity.id
_entity.type
_entity.pdbx_description
1 polymer ?
#
loop_
_entity_poly.entity_id
_entity_poly.type
_entity_poly.pdbx_seq_one_letter_code
_entity_poly.pdbx_strand_id
1 'polypeptide(L)'
;MAEGGPTTNSVVAGHAVTTAPVGAAAQNSPLRQVQQVRVLQLNDGEHLNTTLFRLQKGWTLHFFLGPSLCARPVRIFVNHPPADRPFRRDEYYELKWQYYSQSRCDDSDRYAELQLKLAGSFQYFFSYDNSGNKKHGSGYFVVDPLLPLPNGDVLPLDSICIQTILSKCIGPFSQWEKCFRVSKETGYNMVHLTPIQLLGASNSSYCLSDQLRINPVFKEDGRTLTYDDVGEFIRRIHTDWGVLTVTDLVLNHTSYDSPWLLEHPECGYNLLNSPHLRPAYLFDRALSYFSEQVADGQWEGQGIPANITNDGHIRAMERVLLEQVLPELKLWEFYCADVDDLVQQFKEACEARSLAATPTHGTKPSHGQGRAKVVSTDTDNEVGDALPEAGGKKYQLTVVQDPAYRRLMSSVDLGRALTIFNVERTDAETEKERIQKCSEAFRKHLEKLNAEVARDLQHHLKAAVENCGKGVGYERLDAQGPKLGPVTREKPLITEYFRLLNSQSGSWQADEKLMNKKDARHILAHNGWVMGDDPLRNFAEAGSNVYLRRELLAWGDNVKLRYGKRPEDCPFLWKHMLEYTMATARIFHGVRIDNCHSTPINVAEFMLDAARQVNPDLYVVAELFTGKEDLDNVFVNRLGITSLVREAMSAFDSHEEGRLVYRYGGEPVGAFLKPATRPLTPAIAHAMFLDLTHDNPCAIQKRSVYDPLPSAALVAMASCAIGSTRGYDELVPHHIHVVEEGRCYPVWDDDSKKDDVRSVNNRSGIIAAKRALNQLHQQLGMAGFNQVYVDQVDENIVAVTRHCPNSHHSVILVARTAFKHPHNPQATGYIPPLCIPGVVEEIILEARLVQKSPDDFNQDGTFINGLNNYQLEMQEHIQLYGSAMIELSGGGEGSNSPVQEVDFINFPPGSIIAFRVSLPQHTRQAISSLRSCLREFGFHVRPGSPKGEQRWDFLSIVSELSLSDLNRVLYRCDPEERDEGWGGGVYHIPGWQSLKYCGLQGFISVMADIRNTNDLGHPFCENLRQGDWMPDYIANRLVRHRTTKKLGQWFEGVFDSLKEIPRYLIPCYFDAILAGAYATITEMSWGQMSEFVTQGSTLVRALALASVQFCGDVASSPLPHLSTKILKDIPTMVNEETGRREQRCSTLAAGLPHFSSGVMRCWGRDTFIALRGLLLVTGRYSDARNLILAFAGCLRHACTA
;
A
#
# COMPACT_ATOMS: atom_id res chain seq x y z
N MET A 1 -30.68 -3.33 -68.78
CA MET A 1 -31.75 -4.35 -68.83
C MET A 1 -31.10 -5.69 -68.49
N ALA A 2 -31.61 -6.61 -67.70
CA ALA A 2 -32.66 -6.61 -66.66
C ALA A 2 -32.50 -7.95 -65.90
N GLU A 3 -32.68 -8.09 -64.58
CA GLU A 3 -32.98 -7.13 -63.50
C GLU A 3 -32.35 -7.65 -62.18
N GLY A 4 -32.25 -6.80 -61.14
CA GLY A 4 -31.61 -7.15 -59.86
C GLY A 4 -32.54 -6.91 -58.66
N GLY A 5 -33.07 -7.98 -58.08
CA GLY A 5 -33.91 -7.93 -56.88
C GLY A 5 -33.09 -8.06 -55.58
N PRO A 6 -33.30 -7.22 -54.55
CA PRO A 6 -32.62 -7.35 -53.26
C PRO A 6 -33.37 -8.32 -52.33
N THR A 7 -32.73 -9.41 -51.93
CA THR A 7 -33.24 -10.28 -50.85
C THR A 7 -32.90 -9.69 -49.49
N THR A 8 -33.93 -9.30 -48.74
CA THR A 8 -33.82 -8.79 -47.37
C THR A 8 -33.45 -9.90 -46.37
N ASN A 9 -32.26 -9.85 -45.79
CA ASN A 9 -31.91 -10.64 -44.60
C ASN A 9 -31.86 -9.71 -43.38
N SER A 10 -32.97 -9.65 -42.63
CA SER A 10 -33.04 -8.97 -41.33
C SER A 10 -32.41 -9.84 -40.24
N VAL A 11 -31.15 -9.59 -39.91
CA VAL A 11 -30.49 -10.19 -38.75
C VAL A 11 -30.93 -9.43 -37.49
N VAL A 12 -31.84 -10.03 -36.72
CA VAL A 12 -32.25 -9.50 -35.41
C VAL A 12 -31.17 -9.86 -34.38
N ALA A 13 -30.32 -8.89 -34.06
CA ALA A 13 -29.33 -9.02 -32.99
C ALA A 13 -29.96 -8.60 -31.65
N GLY A 14 -30.41 -9.59 -30.86
CA GLY A 14 -30.73 -9.39 -29.46
C GLY A 14 -29.47 -9.49 -28.61
N HIS A 15 -29.19 -8.48 -27.78
CA HIS A 15 -28.17 -8.55 -26.74
C HIS A 15 -28.85 -8.44 -25.37
N ALA A 16 -29.10 -9.61 -24.78
CA ALA A 16 -29.39 -9.77 -23.36
C ALA A 16 -28.12 -10.28 -22.67
N VAL A 17 -27.94 -9.96 -21.39
CA VAL A 17 -26.89 -10.56 -20.57
C VAL A 17 -27.20 -12.05 -20.40
N THR A 18 -26.51 -12.89 -21.15
CA THR A 18 -26.79 -14.34 -21.16
C THR A 18 -26.23 -15.02 -19.93
N THR A 19 -27.11 -15.47 -19.04
CA THR A 19 -26.86 -16.70 -18.29
C THR A 19 -26.69 -17.85 -19.30
N ALA A 20 -25.60 -18.62 -19.20
CA ALA A 20 -25.28 -19.64 -20.19
C ALA A 20 -26.23 -20.85 -20.07
N PRO A 21 -26.79 -21.38 -21.18
CA PRO A 21 -27.61 -22.58 -21.13
C PRO A 21 -26.76 -23.83 -20.90
N VAL A 22 -27.17 -24.66 -19.94
CA VAL A 22 -26.50 -25.93 -19.62
C VAL A 22 -26.81 -26.98 -20.69
N GLY A 23 -25.85 -27.23 -21.59
CA GLY A 23 -25.88 -28.32 -22.57
C GLY A 23 -24.74 -29.31 -22.33
N ALA A 24 -25.05 -30.61 -22.29
CA ALA A 24 -24.09 -31.64 -21.92
C ALA A 24 -23.28 -32.19 -23.12
N ALA A 25 -21.97 -31.90 -23.16
CA ALA A 25 -20.91 -32.75 -23.74
C ALA A 25 -19.51 -32.14 -23.44
N ALA A 26 -18.49 -33.01 -23.33
CA ALA A 26 -17.07 -32.73 -23.04
C ALA A 26 -16.69 -32.49 -21.55
N GLN A 27 -16.34 -33.59 -20.87
CA GLN A 27 -15.55 -33.57 -19.63
C GLN A 27 -14.05 -33.47 -19.98
N ASN A 28 -13.26 -32.88 -19.08
CA ASN A 28 -11.79 -32.68 -19.15
C ASN A 28 -11.29 -31.50 -20.01
N SER A 29 -11.63 -30.28 -19.58
CA SER A 29 -10.85 -29.05 -19.80
C SER A 29 -10.71 -28.32 -18.46
N PRO A 30 -9.59 -27.65 -18.15
CA PRO A 30 -9.53 -26.77 -16.98
C PRO A 30 -10.58 -25.66 -17.11
N LEU A 31 -11.04 -25.18 -15.95
CA LEU A 31 -12.15 -24.24 -15.79
C LEU A 31 -11.98 -23.01 -16.71
N ARG A 32 -12.99 -22.70 -17.53
CA ARG A 32 -13.10 -21.37 -18.15
C ARG A 32 -13.16 -20.34 -17.02
N GLN A 33 -12.07 -19.59 -16.82
CA GLN A 33 -12.03 -18.50 -15.86
C GLN A 33 -13.11 -17.47 -16.22
N VAL A 34 -13.97 -17.16 -15.25
CA VAL A 34 -14.98 -16.12 -15.41
C VAL A 34 -14.32 -14.77 -15.25
N GLN A 35 -14.55 -13.90 -16.23
CA GLN A 35 -13.93 -12.59 -16.35
C GLN A 35 -14.17 -11.77 -15.08
N GLN A 36 -13.08 -11.34 -14.45
CA GLN A 36 -13.11 -10.47 -13.27
C GLN A 36 -13.21 -9.02 -13.72
N VAL A 37 -14.25 -8.31 -13.26
CA VAL A 37 -14.47 -6.90 -13.56
C VAL A 37 -14.35 -6.08 -12.29
N ARG A 38 -13.61 -4.97 -12.35
CA ARG A 38 -13.50 -3.97 -11.29
C ARG A 38 -14.05 -2.64 -11.79
N VAL A 39 -14.84 -1.99 -10.96
CA VAL A 39 -15.56 -0.76 -11.30
C VAL A 39 -14.98 0.42 -10.52
N LEU A 40 -14.43 1.40 -11.21
CA LEU A 40 -13.92 2.64 -10.61
C LEU A 40 -14.81 3.81 -11.02
N GLN A 41 -15.43 4.47 -10.03
CA GLN A 41 -16.17 5.70 -10.25
C GLN A 41 -15.21 6.90 -10.28
N LEU A 42 -15.42 7.81 -11.22
CA LEU A 42 -14.67 9.06 -11.37
C LEU A 42 -15.50 10.23 -10.85
N ASN A 43 -14.96 11.04 -9.94
CA ASN A 43 -15.61 12.30 -9.53
C ASN A 43 -14.69 13.51 -9.79
N ASP A 44 -15.31 14.65 -10.09
CA ASP A 44 -14.63 15.92 -10.39
C ASP A 44 -13.67 16.36 -9.26
N GLY A 45 -12.42 16.67 -9.59
CA GLY A 45 -11.38 17.09 -8.64
C GLY A 45 -10.64 15.97 -7.90
N GLU A 46 -10.96 14.69 -8.13
CA GLU A 46 -10.28 13.57 -7.46
C GLU A 46 -8.89 13.28 -8.06
N HIS A 47 -7.85 13.42 -7.24
CA HIS A 47 -6.45 13.12 -7.59
C HIS A 47 -5.89 12.03 -6.66
N LEU A 48 -6.21 10.77 -6.98
CA LEU A 48 -5.92 9.56 -6.20
C LEU A 48 -4.47 9.09 -6.38
N ASN A 49 -3.50 9.97 -6.12
CA ASN A 49 -2.06 9.67 -6.27
C ASN A 49 -1.50 8.84 -5.10
N THR A 50 -2.06 9.00 -3.88
CA THR A 50 -1.69 8.27 -2.66
C THR A 50 -2.58 7.04 -2.40
N THR A 51 -3.63 6.85 -3.19
CA THR A 51 -4.51 5.68 -3.10
C THR A 51 -3.94 4.55 -3.95
N LEU A 52 -3.67 3.39 -3.36
CA LEU A 52 -3.21 2.22 -4.09
C LEU A 52 -4.39 1.36 -4.56
N PHE A 53 -4.43 1.08 -5.85
CA PHE A 53 -5.35 0.10 -6.45
C PHE A 53 -4.55 -1.03 -7.09
N ARG A 54 -4.81 -2.28 -6.67
CA ARG A 54 -4.16 -3.49 -7.20
C ARG A 54 -5.12 -4.33 -8.02
N LEU A 55 -4.63 -4.82 -9.15
CA LEU A 55 -5.38 -5.57 -10.16
C LEU A 55 -4.50 -6.72 -10.67
N GLN A 56 -5.11 -7.76 -11.25
CA GLN A 56 -4.36 -8.86 -11.86
C GLN A 56 -4.45 -8.81 -13.40
N LYS A 57 -3.40 -9.29 -14.05
CA LYS A 57 -3.34 -9.49 -15.49
C LYS A 57 -4.47 -10.43 -15.95
N GLY A 58 -5.19 -10.05 -17.00
CA GLY A 58 -6.40 -10.73 -17.48
C GLY A 58 -7.71 -10.22 -16.88
N TRP A 59 -7.70 -9.35 -15.86
CA TRP A 59 -8.91 -8.68 -15.37
C TRP A 59 -9.31 -7.50 -16.27
N THR A 60 -10.54 -7.04 -16.09
CA THR A 60 -11.12 -5.88 -16.78
C THR A 60 -11.37 -4.75 -15.78
N LEU A 61 -11.00 -3.53 -16.14
CA LEU A 61 -11.31 -2.30 -15.39
C LEU A 61 -12.35 -1.50 -16.17
N HIS A 62 -13.46 -1.18 -15.52
CA HIS A 62 -14.50 -0.27 -16.02
C HIS A 62 -14.43 1.05 -15.26
N PHE A 63 -14.29 2.15 -15.99
CA PHE A 63 -14.42 3.50 -15.45
C PHE A 63 -15.84 4.01 -15.67
N PHE A 64 -16.50 4.47 -14.61
CA PHE A 64 -17.83 5.07 -14.65
C PHE A 64 -17.77 6.54 -14.23
N LEU A 65 -18.74 7.35 -14.67
CA LEU A 65 -18.86 8.72 -14.19
C LEU A 65 -19.70 8.79 -12.93
N GLY A 66 -19.15 9.43 -11.91
CA GLY A 66 -19.89 9.82 -10.72
C GLY A 66 -20.77 11.06 -10.94
N PRO A 67 -21.67 11.37 -10.00
CA PRO A 67 -22.69 12.42 -10.16
C PRO A 67 -22.17 13.81 -10.55
N SER A 68 -20.94 14.16 -10.15
CA SER A 68 -20.31 15.45 -10.49
C SER A 68 -19.88 15.60 -11.95
N LEU A 69 -19.84 14.48 -12.71
CA LEU A 69 -19.33 14.40 -14.08
C LEU A 69 -20.36 13.97 -15.14
N CYS A 70 -21.51 13.38 -14.77
CA CYS A 70 -22.45 12.81 -15.73
C CYS A 70 -22.88 13.77 -16.86
N ALA A 71 -23.13 15.04 -16.51
CA ALA A 71 -23.55 16.07 -17.48
C ALA A 71 -22.42 16.71 -18.30
N ARG A 72 -21.15 16.29 -18.13
CA ARG A 72 -19.97 16.89 -18.80
C ARG A 72 -19.46 16.02 -19.95
N PRO A 73 -18.83 16.59 -21.00
CA PRO A 73 -18.23 15.82 -22.08
C PRO A 73 -16.85 15.27 -21.67
N VAL A 74 -16.85 14.29 -20.77
CA VAL A 74 -15.62 13.71 -20.20
C VAL A 74 -14.89 12.84 -21.23
N ARG A 75 -13.57 12.98 -21.31
CA ARG A 75 -12.64 12.13 -22.06
C ARG A 75 -11.63 11.53 -21.08
N ILE A 76 -11.48 10.22 -21.08
CA ILE A 76 -10.56 9.48 -20.21
C ILE A 76 -9.37 8.94 -21.00
N PHE A 77 -8.19 9.07 -20.42
CA PHE A 77 -6.91 8.70 -20.99
C PHE A 77 -6.15 7.78 -20.02
N VAL A 78 -5.56 6.70 -20.55
CA VAL A 78 -4.74 5.74 -19.78
C VAL A 78 -3.42 5.49 -20.50
N ASN A 79 -2.31 5.29 -19.78
CA ASN A 79 -1.03 4.90 -20.40
C ASN A 79 -0.81 3.38 -20.50
N HIS A 80 -1.76 2.55 -20.02
CA HIS A 80 -1.75 1.13 -20.35
C HIS A 80 -1.96 0.97 -21.87
N PRO A 81 -1.03 0.33 -22.61
CA PRO A 81 -1.04 0.37 -24.06
C PRO A 81 -2.05 -0.61 -24.66
N PRO A 82 -2.49 -0.36 -25.91
CA PRO A 82 -3.04 -1.37 -26.81
C PRO A 82 -2.08 -2.55 -26.99
N ALA A 83 -2.61 -3.72 -27.35
CA ALA A 83 -1.83 -4.96 -27.42
C ALA A 83 -0.75 -4.99 -28.53
N ASP A 84 -0.83 -4.07 -29.49
CA ASP A 84 0.10 -3.89 -30.61
C ASP A 84 1.23 -2.88 -30.31
N ARG A 85 1.29 -2.30 -29.09
CA ARG A 85 2.25 -1.25 -28.74
C ARG A 85 3.05 -1.55 -27.46
N PRO A 86 4.35 -1.19 -27.41
CA PRO A 86 5.10 -1.22 -26.16
C PRO A 86 4.61 -0.15 -25.20
N PHE A 87 4.83 -0.36 -23.90
CA PHE A 87 4.56 0.64 -22.89
C PHE A 87 5.52 1.84 -23.00
N ARG A 88 4.98 3.05 -22.82
CA ARG A 88 5.73 4.31 -22.70
C ARG A 88 4.99 5.20 -21.71
N ARG A 89 5.67 5.64 -20.63
CA ARG A 89 5.00 6.31 -19.50
C ARG A 89 4.21 7.57 -19.87
N ASP A 90 4.73 8.34 -20.82
CA ASP A 90 4.13 9.60 -21.29
C ASP A 90 3.17 9.43 -22.49
N GLU A 91 2.99 8.23 -23.05
CA GLU A 91 2.05 7.98 -24.14
C GLU A 91 0.70 7.50 -23.57
N TYR A 92 -0.35 8.30 -23.78
CA TYR A 92 -1.70 8.01 -23.28
C TYR A 92 -2.68 7.75 -24.42
N TYR A 93 -3.60 6.83 -24.15
CA TYR A 93 -4.62 6.34 -25.08
C TYR A 93 -6.01 6.71 -24.55
N GLU A 94 -6.82 7.31 -25.41
CA GLU A 94 -8.21 7.64 -25.08
C GLU A 94 -9.09 6.39 -25.10
N LEU A 95 -9.80 6.12 -24.00
CA LEU A 95 -10.77 5.04 -23.94
C LEU A 95 -12.13 5.50 -24.49
N LYS A 96 -12.81 4.63 -25.23
CA LYS A 96 -14.13 4.91 -25.79
C LYS A 96 -15.21 4.61 -24.77
N TRP A 97 -16.15 5.54 -24.61
CA TRP A 97 -17.38 5.32 -23.85
C TRP A 97 -18.30 4.32 -24.56
N GLN A 98 -18.84 3.41 -23.76
CA GLN A 98 -19.86 2.43 -24.09
C GLN A 98 -21.08 2.69 -23.17
N TYR A 99 -22.22 2.10 -23.49
CA TYR A 99 -23.51 2.34 -22.83
C TYR A 99 -24.16 1.01 -22.46
N TYR A 100 -24.70 0.89 -21.25
CA TYR A 100 -25.56 -0.26 -20.89
C TYR A 100 -27.00 -0.03 -21.35
N SER A 101 -27.50 1.20 -21.22
CA SER A 101 -28.79 1.61 -21.78
C SER A 101 -28.82 1.44 -23.31
N GLN A 102 -29.89 0.81 -23.83
CA GLN A 102 -30.14 0.73 -25.28
C GLN A 102 -30.90 1.97 -25.78
N SER A 103 -31.37 2.81 -24.86
CA SER A 103 -32.08 4.05 -25.17
C SER A 103 -31.12 5.15 -25.62
N ARG A 104 -31.34 5.68 -26.83
CA ARG A 104 -30.48 6.72 -27.44
C ARG A 104 -30.46 8.07 -26.72
N CYS A 105 -31.34 8.29 -25.75
CA CYS A 105 -31.44 9.54 -25.00
C CYS A 105 -31.03 9.40 -23.53
N ASP A 106 -30.35 8.32 -23.16
CA ASP A 106 -29.96 7.98 -21.80
C ASP A 106 -28.48 7.58 -21.76
N ASP A 107 -27.63 8.52 -21.32
CA ASP A 107 -26.18 8.34 -21.19
C ASP A 107 -25.72 8.17 -19.73
N SER A 108 -26.68 7.94 -18.82
CA SER A 108 -26.47 8.05 -17.38
C SER A 108 -25.65 6.92 -16.75
N ASP A 109 -25.44 5.80 -17.45
CA ASP A 109 -24.57 4.69 -17.03
C ASP A 109 -23.46 4.33 -18.04
N ARG A 110 -22.99 5.34 -18.79
CA ARG A 110 -21.86 5.15 -19.70
C ARG A 110 -20.58 4.75 -18.95
N TYR A 111 -19.84 3.80 -19.51
CA TYR A 111 -18.61 3.26 -18.96
C TYR A 111 -17.50 3.21 -20.01
N ALA A 112 -16.25 3.30 -19.59
CA ALA A 112 -15.08 3.08 -20.44
C ALA A 112 -14.34 1.82 -19.99
N GLU A 113 -14.02 0.92 -20.91
CA GLU A 113 -13.41 -0.38 -20.60
C GLU A 113 -11.90 -0.39 -20.90
N LEU A 114 -11.14 -1.00 -19.99
CA LEU A 114 -9.74 -1.36 -20.17
C LEU A 114 -9.52 -2.84 -19.84
N GLN A 115 -8.91 -3.58 -20.78
CA GLN A 115 -8.47 -4.96 -20.57
C GLN A 115 -6.99 -4.97 -20.14
N LEU A 116 -6.70 -5.52 -18.96
CA LEU A 116 -5.36 -5.47 -18.34
C LEU A 116 -4.49 -6.61 -18.88
N LYS A 117 -3.47 -6.27 -19.65
CA LYS A 117 -2.64 -7.25 -20.40
C LYS A 117 -1.17 -7.25 -20.00
N LEU A 118 -0.67 -6.15 -19.44
CA LEU A 118 0.70 -6.01 -18.98
C LEU A 118 0.72 -5.81 -17.46
N ALA A 119 1.77 -6.31 -16.80
CA ALA A 119 2.05 -6.02 -15.40
C ALA A 119 2.80 -4.69 -15.26
N GLY A 120 2.78 -4.10 -14.07
CA GLY A 120 3.46 -2.84 -13.75
C GLY A 120 2.51 -1.71 -13.31
N SER A 121 3.03 -0.48 -13.33
CA SER A 121 2.32 0.75 -12.95
C SER A 121 1.71 1.44 -14.16
N PHE A 122 0.42 1.80 -14.06
CA PHE A 122 -0.29 2.60 -15.05
C PHE A 122 -1.01 3.78 -14.41
N GLN A 123 -1.05 4.90 -15.12
CA GLN A 123 -1.79 6.10 -14.74
C GLN A 123 -3.00 6.30 -15.64
N TYR A 124 -4.11 6.74 -15.04
CA TYR A 124 -5.24 7.32 -15.76
C TYR A 124 -5.43 8.79 -15.40
N PHE A 125 -6.00 9.56 -16.33
CA PHE A 125 -6.55 10.87 -16.05
C PHE A 125 -7.77 11.13 -16.93
N PHE A 126 -8.59 12.10 -16.55
CA PHE A 126 -9.69 12.56 -17.40
C PHE A 126 -9.74 14.08 -17.51
N SER A 127 -10.38 14.55 -18.57
CA SER A 127 -10.62 15.97 -18.85
C SER A 127 -11.97 16.20 -19.50
N TYR A 128 -12.44 17.44 -19.53
CA TYR A 128 -13.67 17.86 -20.21
C TYR A 128 -13.49 19.27 -20.82
N ASP A 129 -14.51 19.78 -21.50
CA ASP A 129 -14.61 21.15 -22.08
C ASP A 129 -13.51 21.55 -23.08
N ASN A 130 -12.87 20.60 -23.76
CA ASN A 130 -11.78 20.83 -24.72
C ASN A 130 -10.62 21.69 -24.17
N SER A 131 -10.43 21.73 -22.85
CA SER A 131 -9.47 22.61 -22.15
C SER A 131 -7.98 22.22 -22.31
N GLY A 132 -7.62 21.54 -23.40
CA GLY A 132 -6.30 20.94 -23.63
C GLY A 132 -5.99 19.83 -22.60
N ASN A 133 -4.71 19.70 -22.23
CA ASN A 133 -4.20 18.66 -21.32
C ASN A 133 -4.50 18.92 -19.83
N LYS A 134 -5.51 19.73 -19.49
CA LYS A 134 -5.89 19.98 -18.09
C LYS A 134 -6.52 18.73 -17.49
N LYS A 135 -5.78 18.05 -16.60
CA LYS A 135 -6.28 16.93 -15.79
C LYS A 135 -7.30 17.48 -14.77
N HIS A 136 -8.55 17.05 -14.85
CA HIS A 136 -9.61 17.40 -13.88
C HIS A 136 -9.85 16.28 -12.85
N GLY A 137 -9.22 15.13 -13.06
CA GLY A 137 -8.98 14.09 -12.05
C GLY A 137 -8.01 13.05 -12.59
N SER A 138 -7.39 12.26 -11.70
CA SER A 138 -6.35 11.29 -12.05
C SER A 138 -6.08 10.28 -10.94
N GLY A 139 -5.51 9.13 -11.29
CA GLY A 139 -5.01 8.16 -10.31
C GLY A 139 -4.13 7.11 -10.96
N TYR A 140 -3.67 6.16 -10.16
CA TYR A 140 -2.85 5.03 -10.60
C TYR A 140 -3.57 3.70 -10.35
N PHE A 141 -3.13 2.66 -11.06
CA PHE A 141 -3.39 1.28 -10.70
C PHE A 141 -2.16 0.43 -11.02
N VAL A 142 -1.90 -0.56 -10.16
CA VAL A 142 -0.81 -1.52 -10.33
C VAL A 142 -1.41 -2.85 -10.78
N VAL A 143 -0.83 -3.44 -11.82
CA VAL A 143 -1.18 -4.78 -12.30
C VAL A 143 -0.08 -5.75 -11.88
N ASP A 144 -0.44 -6.77 -11.11
CA ASP A 144 0.51 -7.74 -10.57
C ASP A 144 1.13 -8.65 -11.67
N PRO A 145 2.43 -9.00 -11.54
CA PRO A 145 3.12 -9.90 -12.46
C PRO A 145 2.67 -11.35 -12.31
N LEU A 146 2.83 -12.14 -13.38
CA LEU A 146 2.64 -13.59 -13.35
C LEU A 146 4.00 -14.30 -13.24
N LEU A 147 4.17 -15.15 -12.24
CA LEU A 147 5.41 -15.89 -11.99
C LEU A 147 5.25 -17.37 -12.44
N PRO A 148 5.64 -17.73 -13.67
CA PRO A 148 5.43 -19.08 -14.19
C PRO A 148 6.36 -20.11 -13.53
N LEU A 149 5.80 -21.28 -13.22
CA LEU A 149 6.51 -22.47 -12.78
C LEU A 149 6.76 -23.42 -13.96
N PRO A 150 7.80 -24.30 -13.91
CA PRO A 150 8.13 -25.22 -15.01
C PRO A 150 7.02 -26.20 -15.39
N ASN A 151 6.10 -26.49 -14.46
CA ASN A 151 4.96 -27.36 -14.68
C ASN A 151 3.80 -26.70 -15.46
N GLY A 152 3.90 -25.40 -15.74
CA GLY A 152 2.86 -24.60 -16.42
C GLY A 152 1.88 -23.87 -15.50
N ASP A 153 1.97 -24.07 -14.18
CA ASP A 153 1.23 -23.27 -13.20
C ASP A 153 1.85 -21.88 -13.00
N VAL A 154 1.14 -20.99 -12.30
CA VAL A 154 1.64 -19.68 -11.88
C VAL A 154 1.72 -19.67 -10.36
N LEU A 155 2.88 -19.30 -9.81
CA LEU A 155 3.09 -19.12 -8.38
C LEU A 155 2.35 -17.86 -7.90
N PRO A 156 1.39 -17.96 -6.97
CA PRO A 156 0.77 -16.79 -6.34
C PRO A 156 1.78 -16.03 -5.48
N LEU A 157 1.62 -14.72 -5.39
CA LEU A 157 2.48 -13.87 -4.54
C LEU A 157 2.41 -14.30 -3.07
N ASP A 158 1.21 -14.61 -2.57
CA ASP A 158 0.90 -15.17 -1.24
C ASP A 158 1.38 -16.64 -1.04
N SER A 159 2.27 -17.13 -1.90
CA SER A 159 2.90 -18.46 -1.83
C SER A 159 4.42 -18.41 -2.00
N ILE A 160 5.00 -17.20 -2.11
CA ILE A 160 6.46 -17.02 -2.23
C ILE A 160 7.10 -17.31 -0.87
N CYS A 161 8.06 -18.24 -0.85
CA CYS A 161 8.98 -18.46 0.26
C CYS A 161 10.39 -18.10 -0.23
N ILE A 162 10.91 -16.94 0.17
CA ILE A 162 12.20 -16.40 -0.29
C ILE A 162 13.32 -16.52 0.75
N GLN A 163 14.51 -17.01 0.36
CA GLN A 163 15.70 -16.95 1.20
C GLN A 163 16.70 -15.92 0.66
N THR A 164 17.12 -14.97 1.49
CA THR A 164 18.22 -14.05 1.17
C THR A 164 19.57 -14.71 1.44
N ILE A 165 20.50 -14.61 0.50
CA ILE A 165 21.87 -15.12 0.58
C ILE A 165 22.84 -13.98 0.25
N LEU A 166 23.83 -13.75 1.11
CA LEU A 166 24.94 -12.84 0.77
C LEU A 166 25.79 -13.47 -0.33
N SER A 167 25.76 -12.87 -1.53
CA SER A 167 26.39 -13.43 -2.73
C SER A 167 27.87 -13.78 -2.50
N LYS A 168 28.65 -12.86 -1.93
CA LYS A 168 30.08 -13.04 -1.63
C LYS A 168 30.41 -14.24 -0.74
N CYS A 169 29.46 -14.71 0.07
CA CYS A 169 29.64 -15.84 0.99
C CYS A 169 29.27 -17.19 0.34
N ILE A 170 28.88 -17.24 -0.94
CA ILE A 170 28.56 -18.50 -1.65
C ILE A 170 29.84 -19.27 -2.04
N GLY A 171 30.96 -18.58 -2.24
CA GLY A 171 32.21 -19.17 -2.73
C GLY A 171 32.25 -19.36 -4.27
N PRO A 172 33.21 -20.15 -4.79
CA PRO A 172 33.41 -20.37 -6.22
C PRO A 172 32.18 -20.90 -6.95
N PHE A 173 32.08 -20.66 -8.26
CA PHE A 173 30.86 -20.96 -9.04
C PHE A 173 30.41 -22.43 -8.99
N SER A 174 31.32 -23.42 -8.95
CA SER A 174 30.97 -24.83 -8.74
C SER A 174 30.25 -25.14 -7.43
N GLN A 175 30.38 -24.30 -6.40
CA GLN A 175 29.68 -24.48 -5.12
C GLN A 175 28.25 -23.93 -5.15
N TRP A 176 27.93 -23.03 -6.09
CA TRP A 176 26.63 -22.34 -6.15
C TRP A 176 25.46 -23.30 -6.15
N GLU A 177 25.51 -24.39 -6.92
CA GLU A 177 24.44 -25.38 -6.96
C GLU A 177 24.22 -26.03 -5.58
N LYS A 178 25.29 -26.37 -4.85
CA LYS A 178 25.17 -26.98 -3.52
C LYS A 178 24.73 -25.99 -2.44
N CYS A 179 25.08 -24.71 -2.58
CA CYS A 179 24.57 -23.64 -1.72
C CYS A 179 23.08 -23.39 -1.96
N PHE A 180 22.66 -23.22 -3.22
CA PHE A 180 21.26 -23.07 -3.60
C PHE A 180 20.43 -24.32 -3.28
N ARG A 181 21.05 -25.51 -3.32
CA ARG A 181 20.38 -26.75 -2.90
C ARG A 181 19.92 -26.65 -1.44
N VAL A 182 20.62 -25.94 -0.55
CA VAL A 182 20.10 -25.76 0.81
C VAL A 182 18.78 -24.98 0.79
N SER A 183 18.67 -23.87 0.05
CA SER A 183 17.41 -23.11 -0.04
C SER A 183 16.26 -23.98 -0.57
N LYS A 184 16.51 -24.74 -1.64
CA LYS A 184 15.56 -25.70 -2.22
C LYS A 184 15.13 -26.77 -1.21
N GLU A 185 16.10 -27.37 -0.52
CA GLU A 185 15.87 -28.44 0.45
C GLU A 185 15.22 -27.91 1.74
N THR A 186 15.42 -26.65 2.12
CA THR A 186 14.63 -25.97 3.18
C THR A 186 13.25 -25.51 2.67
N GLY A 187 12.86 -25.87 1.44
CA GLY A 187 11.54 -25.63 0.88
C GLY A 187 11.30 -24.21 0.37
N TYR A 188 12.33 -23.36 0.26
CA TYR A 188 12.19 -22.04 -0.37
C TYR A 188 12.02 -22.20 -1.88
N ASN A 189 11.04 -21.49 -2.45
CA ASN A 189 10.76 -21.48 -3.89
C ASN A 189 11.30 -20.22 -4.59
N MET A 190 11.93 -19.31 -3.85
CA MET A 190 12.63 -18.15 -4.39
C MET A 190 13.95 -17.91 -3.64
N VAL A 191 14.98 -17.46 -4.35
CA VAL A 191 16.26 -17.03 -3.75
C VAL A 191 16.51 -15.57 -4.06
N HIS A 192 16.79 -14.78 -3.03
CA HIS A 192 17.26 -13.41 -3.15
C HIS A 192 18.79 -13.39 -3.00
N LEU A 193 19.49 -12.90 -4.03
CA LEU A 193 20.93 -12.62 -3.95
C LEU A 193 21.17 -11.14 -3.70
N THR A 194 22.00 -10.82 -2.70
CA THR A 194 22.67 -9.52 -2.68
C THR A 194 23.54 -9.35 -3.95
N PRO A 195 23.98 -8.13 -4.31
CA PRO A 195 24.61 -7.88 -5.61
C PRO A 195 25.74 -8.85 -5.95
N ILE A 196 25.73 -9.40 -7.17
CA ILE A 196 26.77 -10.33 -7.68
C ILE A 196 27.95 -9.60 -8.35
N GLN A 197 27.89 -8.28 -8.36
CA GLN A 197 28.81 -7.38 -9.05
C GLN A 197 30.15 -7.22 -8.30
N LEU A 198 31.14 -6.64 -8.97
CA LEU A 198 32.45 -6.35 -8.38
C LEU A 198 32.31 -5.38 -7.21
N LEU A 199 32.65 -5.84 -6.01
CA LEU A 199 32.68 -5.02 -4.79
C LEU A 199 33.95 -4.16 -4.74
N GLY A 200 33.88 -3.01 -4.08
CA GLY A 200 35.00 -2.12 -3.82
C GLY A 200 35.73 -2.40 -2.51
N ALA A 201 36.63 -1.49 -2.14
CA ALA A 201 37.62 -1.66 -1.07
C ALA A 201 37.06 -2.02 0.32
N SER A 202 35.81 -1.71 0.64
CA SER A 202 35.19 -2.11 1.92
C SER A 202 34.76 -3.58 1.96
N ASN A 203 34.70 -4.27 0.80
CA ASN A 203 34.09 -5.59 0.65
C ASN A 203 32.62 -5.68 1.12
N SER A 204 31.94 -4.52 1.24
CA SER A 204 30.50 -4.45 1.49
C SER A 204 29.71 -4.96 0.29
N SER A 205 28.69 -5.79 0.56
CA SER A 205 27.83 -6.39 -0.48
C SER A 205 27.11 -5.35 -1.35
N TYR A 206 26.93 -4.14 -0.86
CA TYR A 206 26.25 -3.03 -1.57
C TYR A 206 27.22 -2.01 -2.18
N CYS A 207 28.50 -2.05 -1.80
CA CYS A 207 29.51 -1.10 -2.25
C CYS A 207 30.15 -1.56 -3.59
N LEU A 208 29.46 -1.32 -4.69
CA LEU A 208 29.86 -1.81 -6.02
C LEU A 208 30.92 -0.92 -6.66
N SER A 209 32.07 -1.47 -7.06
CA SER A 209 33.13 -0.76 -7.79
C SER A 209 32.90 -0.79 -9.31
N ASP A 210 32.25 -1.85 -9.82
CA ASP A 210 31.81 -1.93 -11.22
C ASP A 210 30.54 -2.79 -11.36
N GLN A 211 29.43 -2.13 -11.67
CA GLN A 211 28.10 -2.73 -11.84
C GLN A 211 28.01 -3.65 -13.07
N LEU A 212 28.90 -3.52 -14.05
CA LEU A 212 28.91 -4.31 -15.29
C LEU A 212 29.85 -5.52 -15.22
N ARG A 213 30.57 -5.71 -14.10
CA ARG A 213 31.49 -6.84 -13.89
C ARG A 213 31.03 -7.70 -12.73
N ILE A 214 31.14 -9.01 -12.89
CA ILE A 214 30.85 -9.98 -11.82
C ILE A 214 32.02 -10.05 -10.83
N ASN A 215 31.71 -10.29 -9.56
CA ASN A 215 32.69 -10.41 -8.48
C ASN A 215 33.71 -11.53 -8.75
N PRO A 216 35.03 -11.25 -8.68
CA PRO A 216 36.08 -12.25 -8.88
C PRO A 216 36.11 -13.37 -7.82
N VAL A 217 35.41 -13.25 -6.68
CA VAL A 217 35.29 -14.32 -5.67
C VAL A 217 34.62 -15.58 -6.22
N PHE A 218 33.83 -15.46 -7.29
CA PHE A 218 33.16 -16.59 -7.95
C PHE A 218 34.03 -17.31 -8.99
N LYS A 219 35.27 -16.86 -9.23
CA LYS A 219 36.16 -17.45 -10.24
C LYS A 219 36.51 -18.89 -9.92
N GLU A 220 36.65 -19.67 -10.99
CA GLU A 220 37.06 -21.08 -10.96
C GLU A 220 38.05 -21.33 -12.10
N ASP A 221 39.09 -22.11 -11.85
CA ASP A 221 40.14 -22.50 -12.82
C ASP A 221 40.74 -21.35 -13.66
N GLY A 222 40.77 -20.14 -13.10
CA GLY A 222 41.24 -18.93 -13.78
C GLY A 222 40.26 -18.31 -14.78
N ARG A 223 39.11 -18.95 -15.04
CA ARG A 223 38.03 -18.40 -15.87
C ARG A 223 37.30 -17.30 -15.11
N THR A 224 36.99 -16.19 -15.80
CA THR A 224 36.11 -15.14 -15.27
C THR A 224 34.68 -15.43 -15.69
N LEU A 225 33.75 -15.39 -14.73
CA LEU A 225 32.33 -15.64 -14.95
C LEU A 225 31.67 -14.49 -15.71
N THR A 226 30.72 -14.81 -16.59
CA THR A 226 29.94 -13.82 -17.36
C THR A 226 28.48 -13.76 -16.92
N TYR A 227 27.80 -12.67 -17.27
CA TYR A 227 26.36 -12.53 -17.05
C TYR A 227 25.53 -13.61 -17.79
N ASP A 228 26.04 -14.14 -18.90
CA ASP A 228 25.39 -15.27 -19.60
C ASP A 228 25.55 -16.60 -18.84
N ASP A 229 26.71 -16.84 -18.23
CA ASP A 229 26.94 -18.04 -17.38
C ASP A 229 25.99 -18.06 -16.16
N VAL A 230 25.81 -16.91 -15.50
CA VAL A 230 24.83 -16.76 -14.41
C VAL A 230 23.41 -16.94 -14.95
N GLY A 231 23.08 -16.33 -16.09
CA GLY A 231 21.79 -16.51 -16.75
C GLY A 231 21.46 -17.97 -17.10
N GLU A 232 22.45 -18.77 -17.49
CA GLU A 232 22.28 -20.21 -17.71
C GLU A 232 22.06 -20.99 -16.41
N PHE A 233 22.84 -20.71 -15.36
CA PHE A 233 22.62 -21.31 -14.05
C PHE A 233 21.22 -21.01 -13.49
N ILE A 234 20.80 -19.74 -13.54
CA ILE A 234 19.48 -19.32 -13.03
C ILE A 234 18.33 -19.98 -13.80
N ARG A 235 18.43 -20.08 -15.15
CA ARG A 235 17.45 -20.83 -15.96
C ARG A 235 17.44 -22.32 -15.63
N ARG A 236 18.59 -22.94 -15.36
CA ARG A 236 18.68 -24.35 -14.95
C ARG A 236 17.98 -24.58 -13.61
N ILE A 237 18.29 -23.77 -12.61
CA ILE A 237 17.68 -23.84 -11.27
C ILE A 237 16.16 -23.62 -11.32
N HIS A 238 15.68 -22.67 -12.13
CA HIS A 238 14.24 -22.50 -12.37
C HIS A 238 13.62 -23.74 -13.03
N THR A 239 14.20 -24.23 -14.14
CA THR A 239 13.66 -25.36 -14.91
C THR A 239 13.64 -26.66 -14.09
N ASP A 240 14.74 -26.98 -13.43
CA ASP A 240 14.95 -28.28 -12.78
C ASP A 240 14.28 -28.34 -11.40
N TRP A 241 14.23 -27.22 -10.66
CA TRP A 241 13.79 -27.19 -9.26
C TRP A 241 12.56 -26.32 -9.00
N GLY A 242 12.10 -25.54 -9.99
CA GLY A 242 11.00 -24.59 -9.82
C GLY A 242 11.36 -23.34 -9.00
N VAL A 243 12.64 -23.12 -8.71
CA VAL A 243 13.10 -22.03 -7.83
C VAL A 243 13.32 -20.75 -8.64
N LEU A 244 12.58 -19.70 -8.29
CA LEU A 244 12.70 -18.35 -8.85
C LEU A 244 13.84 -17.57 -8.19
N THR A 245 14.23 -16.45 -8.77
CA THR A 245 15.39 -15.68 -8.29
C THR A 245 15.20 -14.16 -8.40
N VAL A 246 15.70 -13.45 -7.39
CA VAL A 246 15.68 -11.99 -7.26
C VAL A 246 17.10 -11.53 -6.96
N THR A 247 17.50 -10.33 -7.39
CA THR A 247 18.73 -9.69 -6.91
C THR A 247 18.52 -8.22 -6.59
N ASP A 248 19.35 -7.68 -5.72
CA ASP A 248 19.39 -6.24 -5.44
C ASP A 248 19.84 -5.40 -6.64
N LEU A 249 19.26 -4.21 -6.74
CA LEU A 249 19.56 -3.20 -7.76
C LEU A 249 19.95 -1.89 -7.07
N VAL A 250 21.26 -1.62 -7.00
CA VAL A 250 21.83 -0.46 -6.29
C VAL A 250 21.91 0.73 -7.24
N LEU A 251 21.03 1.71 -7.06
CA LEU A 251 20.94 2.90 -7.93
C LEU A 251 21.47 4.19 -7.30
N ASN A 252 21.48 4.31 -5.97
CA ASN A 252 21.75 5.55 -5.25
C ASN A 252 23.26 5.83 -5.02
N HIS A 253 24.12 4.81 -5.06
CA HIS A 253 25.56 4.94 -4.79
C HIS A 253 26.45 3.96 -5.57
N THR A 254 27.77 4.19 -5.51
CA THR A 254 28.85 3.33 -6.03
C THR A 254 30.05 3.42 -5.09
N SER A 255 30.99 2.47 -5.12
CA SER A 255 32.20 2.54 -4.30
C SER A 255 33.08 3.73 -4.68
N TYR A 256 33.75 4.35 -3.71
CA TYR A 256 34.67 5.46 -3.99
C TYR A 256 35.86 5.08 -4.87
N ASP A 257 36.22 3.79 -4.95
CA ASP A 257 37.34 3.29 -5.74
C ASP A 257 36.98 2.91 -7.19
N SER A 258 35.70 3.07 -7.57
CA SER A 258 35.17 2.75 -8.90
C SER A 258 36.04 3.41 -9.99
N PRO A 259 36.75 2.66 -10.85
CA PRO A 259 37.73 3.25 -11.78
C PRO A 259 37.13 4.31 -12.72
N TRP A 260 35.87 4.14 -13.11
CA TRP A 260 35.14 5.05 -13.97
C TRP A 260 34.80 6.40 -13.30
N LEU A 261 34.84 6.53 -11.97
CA LEU A 261 34.67 7.83 -11.29
C LEU A 261 35.86 8.79 -11.52
N LEU A 262 37.05 8.25 -11.82
CA LEU A 262 38.21 9.06 -12.19
C LEU A 262 38.05 9.68 -13.59
N GLU A 263 37.41 8.95 -14.50
CA GLU A 263 37.13 9.37 -15.87
C GLU A 263 35.89 10.28 -15.93
N HIS A 264 34.85 9.93 -15.16
CA HIS A 264 33.53 10.55 -15.13
C HIS A 264 33.15 11.10 -13.73
N PRO A 265 33.94 12.03 -13.15
CA PRO A 265 33.67 12.59 -11.81
C PRO A 265 32.37 13.40 -11.73
N GLU A 266 31.76 13.80 -12.86
CA GLU A 266 30.45 14.45 -12.92
C GLU A 266 29.28 13.56 -12.48
N CYS A 267 29.51 12.24 -12.37
CA CYS A 267 28.54 11.24 -11.92
C CYS A 267 28.29 11.25 -10.42
N GLY A 268 29.16 11.87 -9.62
CA GLY A 268 28.91 12.14 -8.21
C GLY A 268 28.59 13.60 -7.93
N TYR A 269 28.10 13.88 -6.73
CA TYR A 269 27.99 15.25 -6.21
C TYR A 269 29.39 15.75 -5.86
N ASN A 270 29.90 16.76 -6.59
CA ASN A 270 31.24 17.31 -6.41
C ASN A 270 31.24 18.85 -6.34
N LEU A 271 32.36 19.45 -5.91
CA LEU A 271 32.43 20.90 -5.64
C LEU A 271 32.46 21.79 -6.90
N LEU A 272 32.41 21.19 -8.10
CA LEU A 272 32.27 21.87 -9.38
C LEU A 272 30.81 21.85 -9.87
N ASN A 273 30.13 20.71 -9.79
CA ASN A 273 28.72 20.56 -10.22
C ASN A 273 27.70 20.85 -9.11
N SER A 274 28.14 20.86 -7.86
CA SER A 274 27.34 21.04 -6.63
C SER A 274 28.04 22.03 -5.69
N PRO A 275 28.26 23.29 -6.11
CA PRO A 275 29.04 24.29 -5.37
C PRO A 275 28.47 24.63 -3.98
N HIS A 276 27.16 24.42 -3.77
CA HIS A 276 26.51 24.57 -2.45
C HIS A 276 27.09 23.66 -1.36
N LEU A 277 27.83 22.61 -1.73
CA LEU A 277 28.52 21.72 -0.80
C LEU A 277 29.88 22.26 -0.32
N ARG A 278 30.41 23.35 -0.89
CA ARG A 278 31.74 23.91 -0.51
C ARG A 278 31.88 24.28 0.97
N PRO A 279 30.90 24.94 1.62
CA PRO A 279 30.99 25.26 3.05
C PRO A 279 30.99 23.99 3.90
N ALA A 280 30.19 22.98 3.50
CA ALA A 280 30.11 21.70 4.19
C ALA A 280 31.41 20.89 4.05
N TYR A 281 32.03 20.88 2.85
CA TYR A 281 33.33 20.24 2.64
C TYR A 281 34.44 20.92 3.45
N LEU A 282 34.50 22.25 3.49
CA LEU A 282 35.51 22.96 4.29
C LEU A 282 35.39 22.61 5.78
N PHE A 283 34.16 22.51 6.28
CA PHE A 283 33.90 22.06 7.64
C PHE A 283 34.30 20.59 7.84
N ASP A 284 33.93 19.68 6.94
CA ASP A 284 34.32 18.26 6.98
C ASP A 284 35.84 18.07 7.03
N ARG A 285 36.59 18.81 6.20
CA ARG A 285 38.07 18.79 6.26
C ARG A 285 38.59 19.30 7.60
N ALA A 286 38.03 20.39 8.15
CA ALA A 286 38.41 20.89 9.47
C ALA A 286 38.17 19.85 10.59
N LEU A 287 37.05 19.11 10.53
CA LEU A 287 36.73 18.02 11.46
C LEU A 287 37.66 16.81 11.30
N SER A 288 38.11 16.52 10.08
CA SER A 288 39.12 15.49 9.78
C SER A 288 40.47 15.84 10.43
N TYR A 289 41.04 17.03 10.20
CA TYR A 289 42.29 17.43 10.87
C TYR A 289 42.14 17.56 12.39
N PHE A 290 40.98 18.03 12.86
CA PHE A 290 40.69 18.06 14.30
C PHE A 290 40.70 16.64 14.91
N SER A 291 40.17 15.65 14.19
CA SER A 291 40.24 14.23 14.59
C SER A 291 41.70 13.72 14.67
N GLU A 292 42.56 14.11 13.72
CA GLU A 292 44.00 13.78 13.78
C GLU A 292 44.69 14.44 14.98
N GLN A 293 44.41 15.71 15.27
CA GLN A 293 44.97 16.42 16.41
C GLN A 293 44.53 15.82 17.75
N VAL A 294 43.29 15.30 17.85
CA VAL A 294 42.81 14.56 19.02
C VAL A 294 43.51 13.20 19.14
N ALA A 295 43.72 12.48 18.03
CA ALA A 295 44.50 11.24 18.02
C ALA A 295 45.95 11.46 18.47
N ASP A 296 46.56 12.57 18.07
CA ASP A 296 47.92 12.98 18.44
C ASP A 296 48.00 13.66 19.83
N GLY A 297 46.90 13.68 20.60
CA GLY A 297 46.85 14.16 22.00
C GLY A 297 46.86 15.68 22.19
N GLN A 298 46.80 16.47 21.12
CA GLN A 298 47.00 17.94 21.17
C GLN A 298 45.93 18.69 21.99
N TRP A 299 44.74 18.09 22.13
CA TRP A 299 43.59 18.69 22.81
C TRP A 299 43.35 18.18 24.25
N GLU A 300 44.24 17.33 24.79
CA GLU A 300 44.15 16.81 26.16
C GLU A 300 44.05 17.94 27.20
N GLY A 301 44.87 19.00 27.05
CA GLY A 301 44.86 20.16 27.92
C GLY A 301 43.55 20.98 27.91
N GLN A 302 42.67 20.75 26.93
CA GLN A 302 41.32 21.35 26.86
C GLN A 302 40.20 20.38 27.27
N GLY A 303 40.55 19.16 27.69
CA GLY A 303 39.60 18.13 28.15
C GLY A 303 39.18 17.12 27.08
N ILE A 304 39.92 17.00 25.96
CA ILE A 304 39.59 16.12 24.84
C ILE A 304 40.76 15.13 24.60
N PRO A 305 40.81 14.01 25.33
CA PRO A 305 41.82 12.98 25.12
C PRO A 305 41.48 12.08 23.92
N ALA A 306 42.49 11.37 23.40
CA ALA A 306 42.29 10.38 22.34
C ALA A 306 41.32 9.26 22.75
N ASN A 307 41.14 8.95 24.04
CA ASN A 307 40.18 7.97 24.52
C ASN A 307 38.92 8.64 25.11
N ILE A 308 37.82 8.63 24.36
CA ILE A 308 36.55 9.24 24.77
C ILE A 308 35.78 8.27 25.67
N THR A 309 35.60 8.63 26.95
CA THR A 309 35.04 7.73 27.99
C THR A 309 33.83 8.29 28.75
N ASN A 310 33.45 9.56 28.53
CA ASN A 310 32.34 10.21 29.22
C ASN A 310 31.83 11.45 28.45
N ASP A 311 30.61 11.89 28.74
CA ASP A 311 29.98 13.08 28.11
C ASP A 311 30.75 14.39 28.34
N GLY A 312 31.59 14.46 29.38
CA GLY A 312 32.44 15.63 29.64
C GLY A 312 33.44 15.89 28.50
N HIS A 313 34.00 14.83 27.91
CA HIS A 313 34.89 14.95 26.74
C HIS A 313 34.12 15.43 25.50
N ILE A 314 32.86 14.99 25.33
CA ILE A 314 32.00 15.42 24.23
C ILE A 314 31.64 16.90 24.38
N ARG A 315 31.25 17.37 25.58
CA ARG A 315 30.98 18.80 25.82
C ARG A 315 32.23 19.68 25.64
N ALA A 316 33.42 19.16 25.99
CA ALA A 316 34.68 19.84 25.72
C ALA A 316 34.93 19.97 24.21
N MET A 317 34.69 18.90 23.44
CA MET A 317 34.73 18.91 21.98
C MET A 317 33.75 19.91 21.37
N GLU A 318 32.48 19.88 21.77
CA GLU A 318 31.45 20.81 21.26
C GLU A 318 31.84 22.27 21.49
N ARG A 319 32.36 22.59 22.68
CA ARG A 319 32.88 23.92 23.00
C ARG A 319 34.05 24.32 22.08
N VAL A 320 35.06 23.45 21.93
CA VAL A 320 36.22 23.73 21.06
C VAL A 320 35.81 23.91 19.59
N LEU A 321 34.87 23.10 19.10
CA LEU A 321 34.35 23.24 17.73
C LEU A 321 33.64 24.58 17.53
N LEU A 322 32.83 25.04 18.50
CA LEU A 322 32.10 26.31 18.44
C LEU A 322 32.97 27.55 18.66
N GLU A 323 33.92 27.50 19.59
CA GLU A 323 34.68 28.68 20.05
C GLU A 323 36.04 28.86 19.35
N GLN A 324 36.63 27.78 18.82
CA GLN A 324 37.97 27.82 18.21
C GLN A 324 37.96 27.38 16.74
N VAL A 325 37.38 26.22 16.40
CA VAL A 325 37.46 25.69 15.02
C VAL A 325 36.55 26.43 14.04
N LEU A 326 35.26 26.55 14.32
CA LEU A 326 34.29 27.18 13.41
C LEU A 326 34.59 28.66 13.09
N PRO A 327 35.03 29.51 14.05
CA PRO A 327 35.36 30.91 13.77
C PRO A 327 36.51 31.08 12.76
N GLU A 328 37.51 30.20 12.75
CA GLU A 328 38.62 30.26 11.79
C GLU A 328 38.18 30.01 10.34
N LEU A 329 37.18 29.15 10.14
CA LEU A 329 36.68 28.78 8.80
C LEU A 329 35.88 29.90 8.13
N LYS A 330 35.40 30.88 8.90
CA LYS A 330 34.59 32.02 8.44
C LYS A 330 33.46 31.64 7.48
N LEU A 331 32.69 30.60 7.79
CA LEU A 331 31.76 29.99 6.84
C LEU A 331 30.63 30.93 6.37
N TRP A 332 30.32 31.99 7.14
CA TRP A 332 29.35 33.02 6.75
C TRP A 332 29.75 33.79 5.49
N GLU A 333 31.05 33.92 5.20
CA GLU A 333 31.51 34.62 4.00
C GLU A 333 31.01 33.94 2.72
N PHE A 334 30.74 32.63 2.71
CA PHE A 334 30.16 31.93 1.55
C PHE A 334 28.71 32.30 1.25
N TYR A 335 28.03 33.00 2.16
CA TYR A 335 26.62 33.37 2.07
C TYR A 335 26.41 34.90 2.06
N CYS A 336 27.26 35.65 2.75
CA CYS A 336 27.21 37.11 2.82
C CYS A 336 27.67 37.79 1.52
N ALA A 337 27.23 39.03 1.33
CA ALA A 337 27.65 39.91 0.25
C ALA A 337 28.78 40.85 0.68
N ASP A 338 29.67 41.24 -0.24
CA ASP A 338 30.64 42.31 0.00
C ASP A 338 29.90 43.66 0.13
N VAL A 339 29.95 44.24 1.33
CA VAL A 339 29.28 45.50 1.66
C VAL A 339 29.99 46.68 0.99
N ASP A 340 31.32 46.66 0.89
CA ASP A 340 32.08 47.79 0.36
C ASP A 340 31.93 47.88 -1.16
N ASP A 341 32.03 46.74 -1.86
CA ASP A 341 31.82 46.65 -3.31
C ASP A 341 30.39 47.04 -3.71
N LEU A 342 29.36 46.47 -3.07
CA LEU A 342 27.97 46.78 -3.41
C LEU A 342 27.59 48.23 -3.08
N VAL A 343 28.10 48.81 -1.99
CA VAL A 343 27.87 50.22 -1.65
C VAL A 343 28.56 51.14 -2.67
N GLN A 344 29.74 50.76 -3.16
CA GLN A 344 30.42 51.50 -4.22
C GLN A 344 29.64 51.45 -5.55
N GLN A 345 29.19 50.26 -5.97
CA GLN A 345 28.35 50.10 -7.17
C GLN A 345 27.01 50.86 -7.06
N PHE A 346 26.38 50.83 -5.87
CA PHE A 346 25.17 51.61 -5.60
C PHE A 346 25.42 53.12 -5.71
N LYS A 347 26.55 53.60 -5.17
CA LYS A 347 26.95 55.01 -5.22
C LYS A 347 27.19 55.48 -6.65
N GLU A 348 27.94 54.71 -7.44
CA GLU A 348 28.16 54.99 -8.87
C GLU A 348 26.84 55.02 -9.66
N ALA A 349 25.91 54.10 -9.37
CA ALA A 349 24.60 54.08 -10.00
C ALA A 349 23.69 55.25 -9.55
N CYS A 350 23.85 55.77 -8.33
CA CYS A 350 23.20 57.01 -7.89
C CYS A 350 23.77 58.23 -8.64
N GLU A 351 25.09 58.36 -8.68
CA GLU A 351 25.79 59.46 -9.38
C GLU A 351 25.41 59.48 -10.88
N ALA A 352 25.35 58.33 -11.53
CA ALA A 352 24.90 58.20 -12.92
C ALA A 352 23.42 58.62 -13.12
N ARG A 353 22.52 58.30 -12.19
CA ARG A 353 21.11 58.75 -12.24
C ARG A 353 20.99 60.25 -12.05
N SER A 354 21.78 60.85 -11.16
CA SER A 354 21.75 62.30 -10.92
C SER A 354 22.31 63.10 -12.10
N LEU A 355 23.32 62.57 -12.79
CA LEU A 355 23.81 63.14 -14.06
C LEU A 355 22.74 63.09 -15.17
N ALA A 356 21.96 62.01 -15.24
CA ALA A 356 20.87 61.84 -16.21
C ALA A 356 19.62 62.70 -15.90
N ALA A 357 19.45 63.18 -14.67
CA ALA A 357 18.27 63.93 -14.22
C ALA A 357 18.31 65.44 -14.54
N THR A 358 19.38 65.95 -15.15
CA THR A 358 19.54 67.38 -15.46
C THR A 358 18.68 67.80 -16.67
N PRO A 359 17.61 68.60 -16.53
CA PRO A 359 16.72 68.90 -17.66
C PRO A 359 17.27 70.06 -18.50
N THR A 360 17.45 69.81 -19.80
CA THR A 360 17.50 70.90 -20.79
C THR A 360 16.10 71.50 -20.97
N HIS A 361 16.04 72.79 -21.32
CA HIS A 361 14.83 73.61 -21.22
C HIS A 361 13.61 73.12 -22.05
N GLY A 362 12.48 72.95 -21.36
CA GLY A 362 11.21 73.63 -21.73
C GLY A 362 10.16 72.88 -22.57
N THR A 363 9.09 72.41 -21.93
CA THR A 363 7.67 72.85 -22.16
C THR A 363 6.68 72.14 -21.22
N LYS A 364 5.54 72.81 -20.90
CA LYS A 364 4.36 72.26 -20.16
C LYS A 364 3.49 71.39 -21.12
N PRO A 365 2.59 70.46 -20.69
CA PRO A 365 1.71 70.47 -19.48
C PRO A 365 1.68 69.10 -18.72
N SER A 366 0.74 68.67 -17.84
CA SER A 366 -0.57 69.17 -17.34
C SER A 366 -0.92 68.61 -15.92
N HIS A 367 -2.13 68.91 -15.41
CA HIS A 367 -2.77 68.41 -14.18
C HIS A 367 -2.81 66.88 -13.92
N GLY A 368 -2.64 66.49 -12.66
CA GLY A 368 -3.04 65.18 -12.09
C GLY A 368 -2.97 65.18 -10.54
N GLN A 369 -4.01 64.69 -9.88
CA GLN A 369 -4.24 64.65 -8.42
C GLN A 369 -3.17 63.86 -7.63
N GLY A 370 -2.96 64.03 -6.32
CA GLY A 370 -3.67 64.86 -5.33
C GLY A 370 -2.93 64.93 -3.97
N ARG A 371 -3.37 65.86 -3.09
CA ARG A 371 -2.77 66.11 -1.76
C ARG A 371 -3.22 65.07 -0.72
N ALA A 372 -2.28 64.51 0.03
CA ALA A 372 -2.52 63.97 1.38
C ALA A 372 -2.03 64.97 2.43
N LYS A 373 -2.78 65.16 3.52
CA LYS A 373 -2.42 66.06 4.64
C LYS A 373 -1.49 65.34 5.62
N VAL A 374 -0.47 66.05 6.09
CA VAL A 374 0.24 65.71 7.32
C VAL A 374 -0.64 66.11 8.51
N VAL A 375 -0.78 65.22 9.49
CA VAL A 375 -1.32 65.53 10.82
C VAL A 375 -0.16 65.38 11.81
N SER A 376 0.05 66.39 12.64
CA SER A 376 1.07 66.42 13.68
C SER A 376 0.54 65.86 15.00
N THR A 377 1.32 64.98 15.62
CA THR A 377 1.29 64.75 17.08
C THR A 377 2.70 64.38 17.54
N ASP A 378 3.26 65.18 18.45
CA ASP A 378 4.49 64.85 19.17
C ASP A 378 4.23 63.73 20.19
N THR A 379 5.15 62.76 20.28
CA THR A 379 5.64 62.17 21.56
C THR A 379 6.86 61.31 21.27
N ASP A 380 7.90 61.45 22.10
CA ASP A 380 9.13 60.65 22.03
C ASP A 380 8.89 59.18 22.41
N ASN A 381 9.28 58.24 21.54
CA ASN A 381 10.08 57.03 21.82
C ASN A 381 10.09 56.05 20.62
N GLU A 382 11.16 55.24 20.54
CA GLU A 382 11.39 54.12 19.61
C GLU A 382 11.44 54.42 18.09
N VAL A 383 12.66 54.42 17.55
CA VAL A 383 12.91 54.49 16.09
C VAL A 383 12.63 53.14 15.43
N GLY A 384 11.40 52.95 14.96
CA GLY A 384 11.02 51.81 14.12
C GLY A 384 11.45 51.98 12.66
N ASP A 385 12.09 50.95 12.08
CA ASP A 385 12.43 50.85 10.65
C ASP A 385 11.16 50.76 9.77
N ALA A 386 10.51 51.89 9.48
CA ALA A 386 9.41 51.97 8.51
C ALA A 386 9.93 52.34 7.11
N LEU A 387 10.08 51.34 6.24
CA LEU A 387 10.36 51.54 4.81
C LEU A 387 9.17 52.26 4.12
N PRO A 388 9.41 53.16 3.15
CA PRO A 388 8.35 53.95 2.53
C PRO A 388 7.40 53.09 1.68
N GLU A 389 6.09 53.20 1.94
CA GLU A 389 5.05 52.56 1.13
C GLU A 389 4.65 53.40 -0.08
N ALA A 390 4.90 52.88 -1.28
CA ALA A 390 4.34 53.39 -2.53
C ALA A 390 3.50 52.30 -3.22
N GLY A 391 2.17 52.45 -3.21
CA GLY A 391 1.26 51.59 -3.99
C GLY A 391 0.94 50.21 -3.40
N GLY A 392 1.06 50.00 -2.09
CA GLY A 392 0.52 48.81 -1.41
C GLY A 392 1.29 47.50 -1.64
N LYS A 393 2.54 47.55 -2.10
CA LYS A 393 3.47 46.41 -2.10
C LYS A 393 4.70 46.74 -1.25
N LYS A 394 4.98 45.93 -0.23
CA LYS A 394 6.26 46.00 0.50
C LYS A 394 7.39 45.56 -0.42
N TYR A 395 8.30 46.47 -0.73
CA TYR A 395 9.54 46.16 -1.43
C TYR A 395 10.58 45.67 -0.41
N GLN A 396 10.74 44.35 -0.31
CA GLN A 396 11.77 43.73 0.52
C GLN A 396 13.03 43.49 -0.32
N LEU A 397 14.18 43.94 0.17
CA LEU A 397 15.49 43.59 -0.35
C LEU A 397 16.00 42.36 0.42
N THR A 398 16.66 41.44 -0.28
CA THR A 398 17.17 40.18 0.28
C THR A 398 18.52 39.85 -0.35
N VAL A 399 19.38 39.14 0.39
CA VAL A 399 20.63 38.59 -0.16
C VAL A 399 20.29 37.53 -1.22
N VAL A 400 20.98 37.60 -2.36
CA VAL A 400 20.94 36.63 -3.45
C VAL A 400 22.25 35.84 -3.40
N GLN A 401 22.14 34.57 -3.02
CA GLN A 401 23.28 33.65 -2.88
C GLN A 401 24.12 33.57 -4.17
N ASP A 402 25.45 33.67 -4.06
CA ASP A 402 26.35 33.36 -5.19
C ASP A 402 26.14 31.92 -5.66
N PRO A 403 25.74 31.65 -6.92
CA PRO A 403 25.55 30.30 -7.42
C PRO A 403 26.81 29.43 -7.36
N ALA A 404 28.00 30.05 -7.34
CA ALA A 404 29.27 29.35 -7.21
C ALA A 404 29.76 29.21 -5.76
N TYR A 405 29.02 29.72 -4.75
CA TYR A 405 29.41 29.72 -3.34
C TYR A 405 30.89 30.12 -3.15
N ARG A 406 31.20 31.36 -3.48
CA ARG A 406 32.49 32.01 -3.21
C ARG A 406 32.34 33.02 -2.07
N ARG A 407 33.42 33.23 -1.31
CA ARG A 407 33.47 34.19 -0.20
C ARG A 407 33.13 35.60 -0.67
N LEU A 408 32.16 36.23 0.00
CA LEU A 408 31.65 37.60 -0.18
C LEU A 408 31.06 37.92 -1.56
N MET A 409 30.77 36.89 -2.38
CA MET A 409 30.25 37.08 -3.75
C MET A 409 28.73 37.04 -3.87
N SER A 410 27.98 36.86 -2.78
CA SER A 410 26.52 37.03 -2.82
C SER A 410 26.17 38.49 -3.14
N SER A 411 24.98 38.72 -3.69
CA SER A 411 24.58 40.04 -4.21
C SER A 411 23.21 40.48 -3.70
N VAL A 412 22.73 41.64 -4.14
CA VAL A 412 21.34 42.10 -3.97
C VAL A 412 20.83 42.68 -5.29
N ASP A 413 19.51 42.79 -5.45
CA ASP A 413 18.91 43.51 -6.57
C ASP A 413 19.20 45.02 -6.44
N LEU A 414 20.26 45.49 -7.11
CA LEU A 414 20.66 46.90 -7.13
C LEU A 414 19.57 47.82 -7.71
N GLY A 415 18.71 47.32 -8.61
CA GLY A 415 17.59 48.09 -9.14
C GLY A 415 16.53 48.38 -8.07
N ARG A 416 16.21 47.38 -7.24
CA ARG A 416 15.39 47.54 -6.04
C ARG A 416 16.08 48.38 -4.98
N ALA A 417 17.37 48.18 -4.71
CA ALA A 417 18.13 48.99 -3.76
C ALA A 417 18.07 50.48 -4.14
N LEU A 418 18.31 50.83 -5.40
CA LEU A 418 18.15 52.20 -5.91
C LEU A 418 16.72 52.73 -5.81
N THR A 419 15.70 51.86 -5.84
CA THR A 419 14.30 52.29 -5.67
C THR A 419 13.96 52.55 -4.20
N ILE A 420 14.60 51.84 -3.27
CA ILE A 420 14.35 51.93 -1.82
C ILE A 420 15.19 53.03 -1.16
N PHE A 421 16.48 53.14 -1.50
CA PHE A 421 17.45 53.94 -0.76
C PHE A 421 17.88 55.24 -1.45
N ASN A 422 17.80 55.35 -2.79
CA ASN A 422 18.13 56.60 -3.51
C ASN A 422 16.94 57.57 -3.50
N VAL A 423 16.57 58.04 -2.31
CA VAL A 423 15.46 58.97 -2.05
C VAL A 423 15.94 60.42 -1.90
N GLU A 424 15.00 61.37 -1.97
CA GLU A 424 15.24 62.73 -1.49
C GLU A 424 15.39 62.73 0.04
N ARG A 425 16.26 63.60 0.56
CA ARG A 425 16.62 63.65 1.96
C ARG A 425 16.64 65.09 2.47
N THR A 426 15.82 65.39 3.47
CA THR A 426 15.71 66.73 4.08
C THR A 426 16.91 67.09 4.96
N ASP A 427 17.77 66.12 5.26
CA ASP A 427 18.99 66.27 6.06
C ASP A 427 20.27 66.42 5.21
N ALA A 428 20.17 66.66 3.89
CA ALA A 428 21.34 66.86 3.01
C ALA A 428 21.28 68.23 2.30
N GLU A 429 22.37 68.99 2.34
CA GLU A 429 22.47 70.32 1.71
C GLU A 429 22.95 70.27 0.25
N THR A 430 23.61 69.17 -0.15
CA THR A 430 24.13 68.99 -1.52
C THR A 430 23.79 67.61 -2.07
N GLU A 431 23.73 67.47 -3.39
CA GLU A 431 23.48 66.18 -4.05
C GLU A 431 24.56 65.14 -3.72
N LYS A 432 25.81 65.56 -3.56
CA LYS A 432 26.92 64.70 -3.12
C LYS A 432 26.70 64.18 -1.69
N GLU A 433 26.19 65.02 -0.80
CA GLU A 433 25.84 64.64 0.57
C GLU A 433 24.61 63.73 0.60
N ARG A 434 23.59 63.99 -0.24
CA ARG A 434 22.41 63.12 -0.39
C ARG A 434 22.84 61.71 -0.80
N ILE A 435 23.64 61.58 -1.86
CA ILE A 435 24.16 60.29 -2.34
C ILE A 435 24.96 59.58 -1.24
N GLN A 436 25.80 60.31 -0.50
CA GLN A 436 26.58 59.76 0.61
C GLN A 436 25.66 59.20 1.72
N LYS A 437 24.66 59.96 2.19
CA LYS A 437 23.71 59.52 3.22
C LYS A 437 22.77 58.40 2.75
N CYS A 438 22.41 58.37 1.47
CA CYS A 438 21.71 57.23 0.85
C CYS A 438 22.59 55.97 0.81
N SER A 439 23.88 56.12 0.50
CA SER A 439 24.86 55.01 0.48
C SER A 439 25.12 54.47 1.88
N GLU A 440 25.15 55.32 2.91
CA GLU A 440 25.26 54.93 4.32
C GLU A 440 24.00 54.21 4.83
N ALA A 441 22.81 54.66 4.43
CA ALA A 441 21.56 53.96 4.73
C ALA A 441 21.51 52.57 4.07
N PHE A 442 21.96 52.46 2.82
CA PHE A 442 22.08 51.19 2.10
C PHE A 442 23.12 50.26 2.74
N ARG A 443 24.30 50.79 3.10
CA ARG A 443 25.35 50.07 3.86
C ARG A 443 24.79 49.44 5.13
N LYS A 444 24.14 50.24 5.97
CA LYS A 444 23.57 49.77 7.25
C LYS A 444 22.51 48.69 7.05
N HIS A 445 21.77 48.74 5.94
CA HIS A 445 20.81 47.69 5.57
C HIS A 445 21.49 46.42 5.05
N LEU A 446 22.55 46.52 4.24
CA LEU A 446 23.37 45.36 3.83
C LEU A 446 24.05 44.69 5.03
N GLU A 447 24.59 45.47 5.97
CA GLU A 447 25.17 44.96 7.22
C GLU A 447 24.13 44.21 8.05
N LYS A 448 22.90 44.73 8.13
CA LYS A 448 21.75 44.05 8.77
C LYS A 448 21.41 42.73 8.08
N LEU A 449 21.31 42.72 6.73
CA LEU A 449 21.03 41.52 5.94
C LEU A 449 22.14 40.45 6.09
N ASN A 450 23.41 40.85 6.04
CA ASN A 450 24.53 39.94 6.29
C ASN A 450 24.52 39.39 7.74
N ALA A 451 24.13 40.21 8.72
CA ALA A 451 23.99 39.77 10.11
C ALA A 451 22.78 38.85 10.36
N GLU A 452 21.74 38.93 9.53
CA GLU A 452 20.62 37.98 9.50
C GLU A 452 21.09 36.63 8.90
N VAL A 453 21.74 36.66 7.73
CA VAL A 453 22.33 35.46 7.08
C VAL A 453 23.34 34.75 7.98
N ALA A 454 24.24 35.49 8.64
CA ALA A 454 25.22 34.91 9.56
C ALA A 454 24.57 34.26 10.79
N ARG A 455 23.43 34.79 11.27
CA ARG A 455 22.68 34.23 12.40
C ARG A 455 21.97 32.94 12.02
N ASP A 456 21.34 32.89 10.85
CA ASP A 456 20.70 31.69 10.32
C ASP A 456 21.73 30.56 10.11
N LEU A 457 22.91 30.91 9.57
CA LEU A 457 24.03 29.97 9.47
C LEU A 457 24.50 29.50 10.86
N GLN A 458 24.61 30.39 11.85
CA GLN A 458 25.03 30.01 13.21
C GLN A 458 24.07 28.97 13.83
N HIS A 459 22.76 29.05 13.55
CA HIS A 459 21.81 28.00 13.95
C HIS A 459 22.11 26.65 13.28
N HIS A 460 22.54 26.64 12.02
CA HIS A 460 22.90 25.41 11.30
C HIS A 460 24.21 24.82 11.79
N LEU A 461 25.22 25.66 12.06
CA LEU A 461 26.51 25.23 12.59
C LEU A 461 26.41 24.71 14.03
N LYS A 462 25.51 25.26 14.85
CA LYS A 462 25.20 24.70 16.18
C LYS A 462 24.62 23.29 16.08
N ALA A 463 23.62 23.09 15.20
CA ALA A 463 23.07 21.76 14.94
C ALA A 463 24.15 20.78 14.41
N ALA A 464 25.08 21.28 13.58
CA ALA A 464 26.21 20.52 13.08
C ALA A 464 27.12 19.98 14.19
N VAL A 465 27.46 20.83 15.17
CA VAL A 465 28.27 20.43 16.32
C VAL A 465 27.51 19.49 17.25
N GLU A 466 26.23 19.75 17.53
CA GLU A 466 25.37 18.84 18.33
C GLU A 466 25.25 17.45 17.68
N ASN A 467 25.17 17.37 16.35
CA ASN A 467 25.10 16.09 15.64
C ASN A 467 26.45 15.36 15.62
N CYS A 468 27.59 16.07 15.53
CA CYS A 468 28.90 15.47 15.79
C CYS A 468 29.00 14.91 17.22
N GLY A 469 28.49 15.64 18.22
CA GLY A 469 28.44 15.19 19.62
C GLY A 469 27.63 13.90 19.79
N LYS A 470 26.44 13.82 19.18
CA LYS A 470 25.61 12.61 19.15
C LYS A 470 26.31 11.43 18.46
N GLY A 471 26.98 11.67 17.33
CA GLY A 471 27.75 10.64 16.61
C GLY A 471 28.86 10.04 17.47
N VAL A 472 29.71 10.89 18.07
CA VAL A 472 30.76 10.46 19.02
C VAL A 472 30.17 9.73 20.22
N GLY A 473 29.04 10.22 20.75
CA GLY A 473 28.31 9.58 21.84
C GLY A 473 27.88 8.17 21.50
N TYR A 474 27.27 7.96 20.33
CA TYR A 474 26.88 6.65 19.85
C TYR A 474 28.10 5.74 19.60
N GLU A 475 29.08 6.18 18.80
CA GLU A 475 30.21 5.35 18.38
C GLU A 475 31.15 4.93 19.51
N ARG A 476 31.22 5.69 20.61
CA ARG A 476 32.17 5.48 21.71
C ARG A 476 31.48 5.15 23.04
N LEU A 477 30.41 5.87 23.42
CA LEU A 477 29.83 5.84 24.77
C LEU A 477 28.56 4.99 24.89
N ASP A 478 27.70 4.95 23.88
CA ASP A 478 26.42 4.21 23.93
C ASP A 478 26.67 2.69 24.04
N ALA A 479 25.91 2.01 24.91
CA ALA A 479 26.05 0.57 25.14
C ALA A 479 25.66 -0.29 23.92
N GLN A 480 24.81 0.22 23.02
CA GLN A 480 24.38 -0.41 21.78
C GLN A 480 25.16 0.10 20.55
N GLY A 481 26.11 1.01 20.74
CA GLY A 481 26.98 1.52 19.68
C GLY A 481 28.23 0.67 19.45
N PRO A 482 28.97 0.90 18.34
CA PRO A 482 30.07 0.04 17.88
C PRO A 482 31.35 0.04 18.73
N LYS A 483 31.42 0.83 19.82
CA LYS A 483 32.55 0.88 20.77
C LYS A 483 33.92 0.99 20.10
N LEU A 484 34.10 1.94 19.19
CA LEU A 484 35.26 1.99 18.29
C LEU A 484 36.65 2.11 18.98
N GLY A 485 36.69 2.46 20.27
CA GLY A 485 37.92 2.55 21.08
C GLY A 485 38.51 3.97 21.09
N PRO A 486 39.85 4.11 21.20
CA PRO A 486 40.53 5.40 21.03
C PRO A 486 40.39 5.98 19.61
N VAL A 487 40.53 7.30 19.48
CA VAL A 487 40.59 8.01 18.21
C VAL A 487 41.92 7.71 17.53
N THR A 488 41.88 7.31 16.27
CA THR A 488 43.05 7.08 15.42
C THR A 488 42.79 7.60 14.01
N ARG A 489 43.80 7.58 13.13
CA ARG A 489 43.63 7.93 11.70
C ARG A 489 42.74 6.92 10.95
N GLU A 490 42.66 5.68 11.41
CA GLU A 490 41.75 4.65 10.87
C GLU A 490 40.34 4.74 11.46
N LYS A 491 40.23 5.19 12.72
CA LYS A 491 38.98 5.38 13.48
C LYS A 491 38.87 6.83 13.94
N PRO A 492 38.64 7.79 13.00
CA PRO A 492 38.59 9.21 13.30
C PRO A 492 37.49 9.52 14.32
N LEU A 493 37.60 10.67 14.99
CA LEU A 493 36.60 11.10 15.97
C LEU A 493 35.26 11.38 15.31
N ILE A 494 35.28 11.85 14.05
CA ILE A 494 34.09 12.18 13.27
C ILE A 494 34.25 11.59 11.86
N THR A 495 33.20 10.93 11.34
CA THR A 495 33.14 10.33 9.99
C THR A 495 33.38 11.38 8.89
N GLU A 496 34.19 11.09 7.87
CA GLU A 496 34.30 12.00 6.71
C GLU A 496 33.05 11.94 5.84
N TYR A 497 32.62 13.09 5.29
CA TYR A 497 31.48 13.23 4.38
C TYR A 497 31.89 13.38 2.91
N PHE A 498 33.16 13.64 2.63
CA PHE A 498 33.67 13.81 1.27
C PHE A 498 34.96 13.03 1.04
N ARG A 499 35.05 12.33 -0.10
CA ARG A 499 36.25 11.64 -0.56
C ARG A 499 36.95 12.44 -1.65
N LEU A 500 38.26 12.60 -1.53
CA LEU A 500 39.12 13.12 -2.61
C LEU A 500 39.82 11.96 -3.31
N LEU A 501 39.60 11.80 -4.62
CA LEU A 501 40.12 10.64 -5.36
C LEU A 501 41.63 10.67 -5.62
N ASN A 502 42.24 11.87 -5.73
CA ASN A 502 43.56 12.03 -6.39
C ASN A 502 44.71 12.51 -5.48
N SER A 503 44.47 12.84 -4.21
CA SER A 503 45.53 13.27 -3.28
C SER A 503 45.04 13.31 -1.82
N GLN A 504 45.96 13.36 -0.86
CA GLN A 504 45.70 13.89 0.48
C GLN A 504 46.33 15.29 0.61
N SER A 505 45.61 16.20 1.26
CA SER A 505 46.13 17.51 1.66
C SER A 505 46.77 17.42 3.05
N GLY A 506 47.67 18.35 3.37
CA GLY A 506 48.29 18.47 4.70
C GLY A 506 47.61 19.46 5.64
N SER A 507 46.60 20.22 5.18
CA SER A 507 45.80 21.11 6.04
C SER A 507 44.50 21.55 5.37
N TRP A 508 43.53 22.02 6.18
CA TRP A 508 42.24 22.51 5.66
C TRP A 508 42.39 23.77 4.80
N GLN A 509 43.39 24.62 5.07
CA GLN A 509 43.69 25.80 4.25
C GLN A 509 44.26 25.43 2.86
N ALA A 510 44.84 24.23 2.73
CA ALA A 510 45.25 23.69 1.44
C ALA A 510 44.08 23.02 0.71
N ASP A 511 43.15 22.39 1.42
CA ASP A 511 41.87 21.91 0.87
C ASP A 511 40.97 23.06 0.37
N GLU A 512 40.96 24.21 1.07
CA GLU A 512 40.29 25.43 0.61
C GLU A 512 40.87 25.98 -0.71
N LYS A 513 42.18 25.83 -0.92
CA LYS A 513 42.82 26.15 -2.20
C LYS A 513 42.52 25.11 -3.27
N LEU A 514 42.10 23.90 -2.91
CA LEU A 514 41.74 22.83 -3.84
C LEU A 514 40.31 22.97 -4.36
N MET A 515 39.33 23.32 -3.51
CA MET A 515 37.92 23.52 -3.93
C MET A 515 37.72 24.58 -5.02
N ASN A 516 38.70 25.47 -5.21
CA ASN A 516 38.71 26.53 -6.22
C ASN A 516 39.47 26.17 -7.51
N LYS A 517 40.01 24.94 -7.62
CA LYS A 517 40.73 24.43 -8.80
C LYS A 517 39.86 23.51 -9.65
N LYS A 518 40.33 23.17 -10.86
CA LYS A 518 39.70 22.14 -11.71
C LYS A 518 39.60 20.77 -11.04
N ASP A 519 40.54 20.47 -10.13
CA ASP A 519 40.58 19.20 -9.40
C ASP A 519 39.44 19.05 -8.38
N ALA A 520 38.72 20.14 -8.06
CA ALA A 520 37.55 20.12 -7.18
C ALA A 520 36.40 19.21 -7.68
N ARG A 521 36.43 18.81 -8.96
CA ARG A 521 35.54 17.76 -9.52
C ARG A 521 35.76 16.38 -8.89
N HIS A 522 36.97 16.10 -8.40
CA HIS A 522 37.37 14.82 -7.81
C HIS A 522 37.16 14.77 -6.28
N ILE A 523 36.50 15.77 -5.72
CA ILE A 523 36.01 15.78 -4.33
C ILE A 523 34.54 15.39 -4.39
N LEU A 524 34.21 14.17 -3.95
CA LEU A 524 32.89 13.56 -4.11
C LEU A 524 32.21 13.37 -2.75
N ALA A 525 30.93 13.70 -2.67
CA ALA A 525 30.13 13.53 -1.46
C ALA A 525 29.73 12.07 -1.24
N HIS A 526 29.82 11.61 0.01
CA HIS A 526 29.36 10.28 0.40
C HIS A 526 27.84 10.14 0.37
N ASN A 527 27.35 8.93 0.13
CA ASN A 527 25.94 8.59 0.35
C ASN A 527 25.71 8.19 1.82
N GLY A 528 24.45 7.93 2.17
CA GLY A 528 24.03 7.53 3.50
C GLY A 528 22.52 7.63 3.61
N TRP A 529 22.02 7.69 4.84
CA TRP A 529 20.61 7.96 5.14
C TRP A 529 20.45 9.07 6.18
N VAL A 530 19.27 9.69 6.19
CA VAL A 530 18.94 10.82 7.08
C VAL A 530 17.68 10.45 7.86
N MET A 531 17.74 10.49 9.18
CA MET A 531 16.63 10.07 10.02
C MET A 531 15.45 11.05 9.92
N GLY A 532 14.33 10.60 9.36
CA GLY A 532 13.10 11.39 9.26
C GLY A 532 13.10 12.50 8.21
N ASP A 533 13.99 12.47 7.22
CA ASP A 533 13.95 13.39 6.07
C ASP A 533 12.79 13.05 5.11
N ASP A 534 12.44 13.99 4.23
CA ASP A 534 11.47 13.78 3.16
C ASP A 534 12.06 12.88 2.06
N PRO A 535 11.56 11.64 1.86
CA PRO A 535 12.10 10.71 0.87
C PRO A 535 11.83 11.14 -0.58
N LEU A 536 10.97 12.14 -0.82
CA LEU A 536 10.81 12.74 -2.14
C LEU A 536 11.88 13.79 -2.46
N ARG A 537 12.66 14.21 -1.46
CA ARG A 537 13.73 15.21 -1.60
C ARG A 537 15.10 14.53 -1.57
N ASN A 538 15.90 14.82 -2.59
CA ASN A 538 17.29 14.38 -2.60
C ASN A 538 18.14 15.29 -1.70
N PHE A 539 18.58 14.77 -0.54
CA PHE A 539 19.34 15.49 0.48
C PHE A 539 20.69 16.08 0.02
N ALA A 540 21.19 15.73 -1.17
CA ALA A 540 22.41 16.30 -1.75
C ALA A 540 22.16 17.46 -2.73
N GLU A 541 20.91 17.74 -3.10
CA GLU A 541 20.57 18.87 -3.97
C GLU A 541 20.60 20.22 -3.23
N ALA A 542 20.71 21.31 -4.00
CA ALA A 542 20.73 22.66 -3.47
C ALA A 542 19.42 22.99 -2.72
N GLY A 543 19.54 23.66 -1.57
CA GLY A 543 18.41 23.89 -0.65
C GLY A 543 18.31 22.84 0.48
N SER A 544 19.05 21.74 0.41
CA SER A 544 19.35 20.89 1.56
C SER A 544 20.54 21.45 2.35
N ASN A 545 20.49 21.30 3.68
CA ASN A 545 21.59 21.63 4.60
C ASN A 545 22.19 20.38 5.28
N VAL A 546 21.79 19.17 4.90
CA VAL A 546 22.13 17.90 5.58
C VAL A 546 23.65 17.71 5.75
N TYR A 547 24.43 17.93 4.69
CA TYR A 547 25.90 17.82 4.76
C TYR A 547 26.54 18.87 5.67
N LEU A 548 26.01 20.10 5.67
CA LEU A 548 26.53 21.20 6.50
C LEU A 548 26.18 21.00 7.98
N ARG A 549 24.96 20.53 8.26
CA ARG A 549 24.41 20.27 9.60
C ARG A 549 24.78 18.90 10.16
N ARG A 550 25.60 18.12 9.45
CA ARG A 550 26.05 16.81 9.92
C ARG A 550 24.89 15.86 10.26
N GLU A 551 23.79 15.96 9.50
CA GLU A 551 22.54 15.19 9.68
C GLU A 551 22.60 13.81 8.97
N LEU A 552 23.64 13.55 8.17
CA LEU A 552 23.79 12.31 7.39
C LEU A 552 24.49 11.21 8.19
N LEU A 553 23.88 10.04 8.28
CA LEU A 553 24.57 8.81 8.68
C LEU A 553 25.29 8.27 7.44
N ALA A 554 26.53 8.73 7.27
CA ALA A 554 27.30 8.61 6.05
C ALA A 554 28.02 7.25 5.93
N TRP A 555 27.97 6.68 4.72
CA TRP A 555 28.71 5.47 4.35
C TRP A 555 30.01 5.89 3.66
N GLY A 556 31.10 5.96 4.44
CA GLY A 556 32.41 6.45 3.98
C GLY A 556 33.09 5.61 2.88
N ASP A 557 32.53 4.46 2.54
CA ASP A 557 32.93 3.63 1.40
C ASP A 557 32.16 3.94 0.10
N ASN A 558 31.05 4.68 0.19
CA ASN A 558 30.09 4.87 -0.90
C ASN A 558 29.96 6.34 -1.34
N VAL A 559 30.11 6.60 -2.64
CA VAL A 559 29.88 7.91 -3.28
C VAL A 559 28.43 8.01 -3.75
N LYS A 560 27.78 9.15 -3.49
CA LYS A 560 26.40 9.39 -3.93
C LYS A 560 26.32 9.76 -5.42
N LEU A 561 25.46 9.07 -6.16
CA LEU A 561 25.28 9.22 -7.60
C LEU A 561 24.35 10.40 -7.97
N ARG A 562 24.76 11.20 -8.96
CA ARG A 562 24.15 12.48 -9.37
C ARG A 562 23.56 12.38 -10.77
N TYR A 563 22.41 11.72 -10.89
CA TYR A 563 21.67 11.57 -12.16
C TYR A 563 21.16 12.90 -12.74
N GLY A 564 20.76 13.84 -11.90
CA GLY A 564 19.98 15.01 -12.32
C GLY A 564 18.52 14.66 -12.61
N LYS A 565 17.84 15.49 -13.40
CA LYS A 565 16.40 15.37 -13.67
C LYS A 565 16.09 14.45 -14.86
N ARG A 566 17.05 14.30 -15.77
CA ARG A 566 16.91 13.60 -17.07
C ARG A 566 18.27 13.04 -17.54
N PRO A 567 18.30 12.10 -18.51
CA PRO A 567 19.52 11.49 -19.02
C PRO A 567 20.60 12.48 -19.47
N GLU A 568 20.21 13.62 -20.04
CA GLU A 568 21.14 14.64 -20.55
C GLU A 568 21.96 15.33 -19.45
N ASP A 569 21.52 15.28 -18.18
CA ASP A 569 22.19 15.95 -17.08
C ASP A 569 23.42 15.16 -16.55
N CYS A 570 23.51 13.87 -16.87
CA CYS A 570 24.67 13.00 -16.63
C CYS A 570 24.69 11.76 -17.56
N PRO A 571 24.98 11.90 -18.87
CA PRO A 571 24.71 10.85 -19.86
C PRO A 571 25.43 9.51 -19.63
N PHE A 572 26.66 9.54 -19.12
CA PHE A 572 27.42 8.32 -18.79
C PHE A 572 26.70 7.49 -17.71
N LEU A 573 26.38 8.13 -16.58
CA LEU A 573 25.75 7.47 -15.44
C LEU A 573 24.42 6.81 -15.81
N TRP A 574 23.54 7.53 -16.52
CA TRP A 574 22.26 6.99 -16.96
C TRP A 574 22.44 5.80 -17.90
N LYS A 575 23.40 5.85 -18.83
CA LYS A 575 23.70 4.74 -19.74
C LYS A 575 24.25 3.52 -18.98
N HIS A 576 25.25 3.71 -18.13
CA HIS A 576 25.89 2.65 -17.34
C HIS A 576 24.89 1.91 -16.44
N MET A 577 24.03 2.67 -15.75
CA MET A 577 23.01 2.13 -14.86
C MET A 577 21.82 1.50 -15.61
N LEU A 578 21.51 1.99 -16.82
CA LEU A 578 20.55 1.34 -17.72
C LEU A 578 21.08 -0.02 -18.22
N GLU A 579 22.36 -0.10 -18.61
CA GLU A 579 23.00 -1.36 -19.02
C GLU A 579 23.03 -2.37 -17.86
N TYR A 580 23.39 -1.94 -16.65
CA TYR A 580 23.32 -2.77 -15.43
C TYR A 580 21.89 -3.25 -15.14
N THR A 581 20.91 -2.36 -15.21
CA THR A 581 19.49 -2.67 -14.98
C THR A 581 18.97 -3.70 -15.99
N MET A 582 19.23 -3.48 -17.29
CA MET A 582 18.78 -4.39 -18.35
C MET A 582 19.48 -5.74 -18.30
N ALA A 583 20.79 -5.78 -18.00
CA ALA A 583 21.52 -7.03 -17.82
C ALA A 583 20.95 -7.85 -16.66
N THR A 584 20.62 -7.18 -15.55
CA THR A 584 19.99 -7.78 -14.36
C THR A 584 18.59 -8.33 -14.69
N ALA A 585 17.72 -7.52 -15.30
CA ALA A 585 16.35 -7.90 -15.64
C ALA A 585 16.26 -9.04 -16.67
N ARG A 586 17.31 -9.27 -17.47
CA ARG A 586 17.43 -10.40 -18.41
C ARG A 586 17.70 -11.75 -17.71
N ILE A 587 18.25 -11.72 -16.50
CA ILE A 587 18.75 -12.90 -15.77
C ILE A 587 17.81 -13.30 -14.64
N PHE A 588 17.31 -12.33 -13.88
CA PHE A 588 16.54 -12.56 -12.68
C PHE A 588 15.03 -12.40 -12.93
N HIS A 589 14.24 -13.16 -12.19
CA HIS A 589 12.78 -13.14 -12.25
C HIS A 589 12.21 -11.88 -11.55
N GLY A 590 12.99 -11.27 -10.66
CA GLY A 590 12.69 -10.02 -10.01
C GLY A 590 13.91 -9.22 -9.56
N VAL A 591 13.66 -8.03 -9.02
CA VAL A 591 14.67 -7.15 -8.43
C VAL A 591 14.23 -6.61 -7.07
N ARG A 592 15.15 -6.47 -6.13
CA ARG A 592 14.97 -5.69 -4.88
C ARG A 592 15.60 -4.31 -5.09
N ILE A 593 14.84 -3.25 -4.83
CA ILE A 593 15.40 -1.90 -4.78
C ILE A 593 15.86 -1.65 -3.35
N ASP A 594 17.19 -1.67 -3.20
CA ASP A 594 17.88 -1.27 -1.97
C ASP A 594 17.64 0.20 -1.65
N ASN A 595 17.35 0.50 -0.37
CA ASN A 595 17.10 1.85 0.13
C ASN A 595 16.27 2.70 -0.88
N CYS A 596 15.08 2.20 -1.23
CA CYS A 596 14.23 2.77 -2.26
C CYS A 596 13.79 4.22 -1.91
N HIS A 597 13.65 4.51 -0.62
CA HIS A 597 13.29 5.82 -0.09
C HIS A 597 14.39 6.89 -0.28
N SER A 598 15.66 6.50 -0.44
CA SER A 598 16.76 7.43 -0.77
C SER A 598 17.15 7.43 -2.26
N THR A 599 16.46 6.66 -3.09
CA THR A 599 16.69 6.58 -4.54
C THR A 599 15.77 7.58 -5.26
N PRO A 600 16.29 8.47 -6.13
CA PRO A 600 15.45 9.43 -6.85
C PRO A 600 14.36 8.72 -7.66
N ILE A 601 13.09 9.01 -7.32
CA ILE A 601 11.94 8.27 -7.84
C ILE A 601 11.82 8.30 -9.37
N ASN A 602 12.24 9.39 -10.03
CA ASN A 602 12.29 9.49 -11.49
C ASN A 602 13.34 8.57 -12.14
N VAL A 603 14.45 8.30 -11.44
CA VAL A 603 15.50 7.38 -11.89
C VAL A 603 14.99 5.95 -11.74
N ALA A 604 14.46 5.58 -10.57
CA ALA A 604 13.89 4.26 -10.35
C ALA A 604 12.72 3.96 -11.30
N GLU A 605 11.86 4.94 -11.59
CA GLU A 605 10.74 4.81 -12.54
C GLU A 605 11.24 4.51 -13.96
N PHE A 606 12.24 5.25 -14.46
CA PHE A 606 12.87 5.00 -15.76
C PHE A 606 13.58 3.64 -15.83
N MET A 607 14.36 3.29 -14.81
CA MET A 607 15.11 2.04 -14.77
C MET A 607 14.16 0.83 -14.71
N LEU A 608 13.10 0.87 -13.89
CA LEU A 608 12.10 -0.20 -13.84
C LEU A 608 11.25 -0.29 -15.12
N ASP A 609 10.90 0.82 -15.76
CA ASP A 609 10.19 0.79 -17.04
C ASP A 609 11.07 0.17 -18.16
N ALA A 610 12.38 0.39 -18.13
CA ALA A 610 13.33 -0.30 -19.02
C ALA A 610 13.48 -1.78 -18.66
N ALA A 611 13.57 -2.12 -17.37
CA ALA A 611 13.63 -3.50 -16.89
C ALA A 611 12.38 -4.30 -17.32
N ARG A 612 11.18 -3.70 -17.26
CA ARG A 612 9.93 -4.31 -17.72
C ARG A 612 9.81 -4.47 -19.24
N GLN A 613 10.58 -3.72 -20.03
CA GLN A 613 10.69 -3.99 -21.47
C GLN A 613 11.49 -5.27 -21.76
N VAL A 614 12.42 -5.63 -20.88
CA VAL A 614 13.20 -6.88 -20.96
C VAL A 614 12.40 -8.05 -20.35
N ASN A 615 11.78 -7.84 -19.18
CA ASN A 615 10.98 -8.83 -18.47
C ASN A 615 9.58 -8.24 -18.11
N PRO A 616 8.55 -8.45 -18.94
CA PRO A 616 7.21 -7.86 -18.74
C PRO A 616 6.46 -8.29 -17.47
N ASP A 617 6.90 -9.36 -16.81
CA ASP A 617 6.36 -9.87 -15.54
C ASP A 617 7.40 -9.80 -14.41
N LEU A 618 8.32 -8.83 -14.47
CA LEU A 618 9.35 -8.59 -13.45
C LEU A 618 8.72 -8.37 -12.06
N TYR A 619 9.04 -9.24 -11.11
CA TYR A 619 8.72 -9.05 -9.70
C TYR A 619 9.56 -7.93 -9.10
N VAL A 620 8.94 -6.91 -8.51
CA VAL A 620 9.66 -5.78 -7.90
C VAL A 620 9.42 -5.76 -6.40
N VAL A 621 10.51 -5.89 -5.65
CA VAL A 621 10.56 -5.70 -4.21
C VAL A 621 11.16 -4.33 -3.90
N ALA A 622 10.70 -3.65 -2.86
CA ALA A 622 11.38 -2.47 -2.34
C ALA A 622 11.53 -2.51 -0.82
N GLU A 623 12.70 -2.08 -0.36
CA GLU A 623 12.91 -1.65 1.02
C GLU A 623 12.48 -0.18 1.14
N LEU A 624 11.35 0.04 1.79
CA LEU A 624 10.68 1.33 1.82
C LEU A 624 10.06 1.59 3.20
N PHE A 625 10.54 2.66 3.83
CA PHE A 625 10.17 3.08 5.18
C PHE A 625 9.92 4.60 5.21
N THR A 626 8.86 5.08 4.54
CA THR A 626 8.59 6.53 4.48
C THR A 626 7.90 7.09 5.74
N GLY A 627 7.58 6.23 6.71
CA GLY A 627 6.86 6.57 7.94
C GLY A 627 5.36 6.86 7.75
N LYS A 628 4.83 6.85 6.52
CA LYS A 628 3.40 7.07 6.21
C LYS A 628 2.93 6.21 5.05
N GLU A 629 1.84 5.48 5.25
CA GLU A 629 1.27 4.58 4.23
C GLU A 629 0.86 5.31 2.93
N ASP A 630 0.31 6.53 3.03
CA ASP A 630 0.02 7.38 1.86
C ASP A 630 1.26 7.70 1.02
N LEU A 631 2.43 7.82 1.66
CA LEU A 631 3.70 8.16 1.01
C LEU A 631 4.38 6.90 0.45
N ASP A 632 4.33 5.78 1.17
CA ASP A 632 4.67 4.45 0.63
C ASP A 632 3.88 4.19 -0.67
N ASN A 633 2.58 4.48 -0.68
CA ASN A 633 1.71 4.33 -1.85
C ASN A 633 2.13 5.20 -3.04
N VAL A 634 2.74 6.37 -2.85
CA VAL A 634 3.28 7.18 -3.98
C VAL A 634 4.39 6.43 -4.70
N PHE A 635 5.31 5.82 -3.95
CA PHE A 635 6.38 4.99 -4.53
C PHE A 635 5.80 3.72 -5.17
N VAL A 636 4.91 3.00 -4.49
CA VAL A 636 4.28 1.79 -5.04
C VAL A 636 3.52 2.08 -6.33
N ASN A 637 2.70 3.14 -6.36
CA ASN A 637 1.92 3.55 -7.52
C ASN A 637 2.79 3.96 -8.70
N ARG A 638 3.89 4.70 -8.49
CA ARG A 638 4.75 5.18 -9.58
C ARG A 638 5.70 4.12 -10.10
N LEU A 639 6.41 3.44 -9.19
CA LEU A 639 7.42 2.45 -9.51
C LEU A 639 6.78 1.11 -9.92
N GLY A 640 5.53 0.85 -9.53
CA GLY A 640 4.86 -0.43 -9.74
C GLY A 640 5.47 -1.54 -8.87
N ILE A 641 5.83 -1.21 -7.63
CA ILE A 641 6.42 -2.17 -6.69
C ILE A 641 5.39 -3.27 -6.41
N THR A 642 5.80 -4.52 -6.56
CA THR A 642 4.94 -5.67 -6.27
C THR A 642 4.85 -5.90 -4.77
N SER A 643 5.98 -5.89 -4.05
CA SER A 643 6.01 -6.18 -2.61
C SER A 643 6.90 -5.23 -1.82
N LEU A 644 6.48 -4.84 -0.62
CA LEU A 644 7.32 -4.10 0.33
C LEU A 644 7.90 -5.03 1.39
N VAL A 645 9.18 -4.84 1.70
CA VAL A 645 9.86 -5.56 2.81
C VAL A 645 9.17 -5.20 4.14
N ARG A 646 8.87 -6.22 4.94
CA ARG A 646 8.38 -6.12 6.32
C ARG A 646 9.15 -7.12 7.18
N GLU A 647 9.42 -6.79 8.44
CA GLU A 647 10.35 -7.53 9.29
C GLU A 647 9.67 -8.03 10.56
N ALA A 648 9.73 -9.33 10.86
CA ALA A 648 9.24 -9.85 12.14
C ALA A 648 10.07 -9.31 13.32
N MET A 649 11.39 -9.14 13.12
CA MET A 649 12.29 -8.57 14.13
C MET A 649 11.99 -7.12 14.54
N SER A 650 11.08 -6.40 13.87
CA SER A 650 10.61 -5.09 14.36
C SER A 650 9.64 -5.23 15.54
N ALA A 651 8.99 -6.40 15.71
CA ALA A 651 8.16 -6.68 16.88
C ALA A 651 9.02 -6.77 18.14
N PHE A 652 8.53 -6.13 19.21
CA PHE A 652 9.17 -6.09 20.54
C PHE A 652 8.59 -7.13 21.51
N ASP A 653 7.41 -7.69 21.22
CA ASP A 653 6.78 -8.80 21.93
C ASP A 653 5.93 -9.68 20.98
N SER A 654 5.39 -10.76 21.54
CA SER A 654 4.56 -11.76 20.83
C SER A 654 3.30 -11.14 20.22
N HIS A 655 2.67 -10.21 20.93
CA HIS A 655 1.43 -9.56 20.50
C HIS A 655 1.66 -8.63 19.31
N GLU A 656 2.76 -7.87 19.29
CA GLU A 656 3.13 -7.05 18.15
C GLU A 656 3.45 -7.91 16.92
N GLU A 657 4.09 -9.07 17.08
CA GLU A 657 4.31 -9.99 15.96
C GLU A 657 2.99 -10.57 15.42
N GLY A 658 2.08 -10.99 16.31
CA GLY A 658 0.72 -11.37 15.95
C GLY A 658 -0.06 -10.26 15.23
N ARG A 659 0.11 -9.00 15.62
CA ARG A 659 -0.47 -7.83 14.95
C ARG A 659 0.08 -7.63 13.54
N LEU A 660 1.37 -7.88 13.32
CA LEU A 660 1.99 -7.85 11.98
C LEU A 660 1.44 -9.00 11.11
N VAL A 661 1.33 -10.22 11.66
CA VAL A 661 0.69 -11.37 10.99
C VAL A 661 -0.75 -11.04 10.61
N TYR A 662 -1.54 -10.42 11.49
CA TYR A 662 -2.91 -10.01 11.16
C TYR A 662 -2.95 -8.95 10.04
N ARG A 663 -2.12 -7.90 10.14
CA ARG A 663 -2.11 -6.79 9.16
C ARG A 663 -1.71 -7.23 7.75
N TYR A 664 -0.77 -8.17 7.64
CA TYR A 664 -0.28 -8.71 6.36
C TYR A 664 -0.84 -10.11 6.06
N GLY A 665 -1.82 -10.57 6.84
CA GLY A 665 -2.33 -11.94 6.83
C GLY A 665 -3.37 -12.24 5.76
N GLY A 666 -3.87 -11.23 5.06
CA GLY A 666 -4.94 -11.37 4.06
C GLY A 666 -6.29 -10.87 4.57
N GLU A 667 -7.36 -11.56 4.20
CA GLU A 667 -8.73 -11.14 4.58
C GLU A 667 -9.12 -11.71 5.94
N PRO A 668 -10.01 -11.09 6.74
CA PRO A 668 -10.53 -11.72 7.95
C PRO A 668 -11.28 -13.04 7.69
N VAL A 669 -11.19 -14.00 8.60
CA VAL A 669 -12.03 -15.22 8.56
C VAL A 669 -13.51 -14.84 8.58
N GLY A 670 -14.27 -15.38 7.60
CA GLY A 670 -15.68 -15.03 7.41
C GLY A 670 -15.93 -13.78 6.57
N ALA A 671 -14.92 -13.23 5.87
CA ALA A 671 -15.08 -12.12 4.93
C ALA A 671 -16.17 -12.39 3.87
N PHE A 672 -16.83 -11.33 3.41
CA PHE A 672 -17.98 -11.39 2.52
C PHE A 672 -17.67 -12.02 1.15
N LEU A 673 -18.60 -12.82 0.63
CA LEU A 673 -18.45 -13.47 -0.67
C LEU A 673 -18.46 -12.43 -1.81
N LYS A 674 -17.40 -12.45 -2.62
CA LYS A 674 -17.13 -11.42 -3.62
C LYS A 674 -17.65 -11.81 -5.02
N PRO A 675 -18.56 -11.03 -5.63
CA PRO A 675 -19.00 -11.27 -7.01
C PRO A 675 -17.89 -10.94 -8.02
N ALA A 676 -18.02 -11.47 -9.25
CA ALA A 676 -17.04 -11.30 -10.31
C ALA A 676 -16.90 -9.83 -10.77
N THR A 677 -18.01 -9.11 -10.84
CA THR A 677 -18.09 -7.65 -11.05
C THR A 677 -18.33 -6.97 -9.71
N ARG A 678 -17.45 -6.05 -9.31
CA ARG A 678 -17.56 -5.30 -8.05
C ARG A 678 -16.78 -3.98 -8.09
N PRO A 679 -17.02 -3.03 -7.17
CA PRO A 679 -16.21 -1.83 -7.02
C PRO A 679 -14.71 -2.15 -6.87
N LEU A 680 -13.87 -1.26 -7.40
CA LEU A 680 -12.44 -1.23 -7.16
C LEU A 680 -12.20 -0.50 -5.84
N THR A 681 -11.92 -1.25 -4.78
CA THR A 681 -11.58 -0.69 -3.46
C THR A 681 -10.08 -0.43 -3.35
N PRO A 682 -9.65 0.55 -2.54
CA PRO A 682 -8.24 0.70 -2.17
C PRO A 682 -7.67 -0.60 -1.59
N ALA A 683 -6.38 -0.83 -1.80
CA ALA A 683 -5.64 -1.98 -1.32
C ALA A 683 -4.42 -1.53 -0.50
N ILE A 684 -3.99 -2.37 0.44
CA ILE A 684 -2.68 -2.24 1.11
C ILE A 684 -1.60 -2.78 0.16
N ALA A 685 -0.38 -2.26 0.23
CA ALA A 685 0.75 -2.82 -0.48
C ALA A 685 1.02 -4.26 -0.01
N HIS A 686 1.09 -5.22 -0.94
CA HIS A 686 1.44 -6.60 -0.64
C HIS A 686 2.80 -6.66 0.08
N ALA A 687 2.88 -7.49 1.11
CA ALA A 687 4.06 -7.61 1.93
C ALA A 687 4.98 -8.73 1.44
N MET A 688 6.28 -8.55 1.68
CA MET A 688 7.24 -9.63 1.78
C MET A 688 7.73 -9.63 3.22
N PHE A 689 7.19 -10.53 4.04
CA PHE A 689 7.36 -10.55 5.49
C PHE A 689 8.48 -11.54 5.86
N LEU A 690 9.62 -11.03 6.33
CA LEU A 690 10.78 -11.86 6.66
C LEU A 690 10.86 -12.13 8.17
N ASP A 691 11.18 -13.37 8.54
CA ASP A 691 11.55 -13.68 9.94
C ASP A 691 12.82 -12.89 10.35
N LEU A 692 13.77 -12.76 9.42
CA LEU A 692 15.02 -12.01 9.58
C LEU A 692 15.48 -11.42 8.24
N THR A 693 15.69 -10.11 8.15
CA THR A 693 16.40 -9.47 7.03
C THR A 693 17.92 -9.49 7.26
N HIS A 694 18.71 -9.28 6.21
CA HIS A 694 20.18 -9.33 6.33
C HIS A 694 20.77 -8.14 7.12
N ASP A 695 20.01 -7.05 7.27
CA ASP A 695 20.37 -5.89 8.09
C ASP A 695 19.98 -6.05 9.56
N ASN A 696 19.12 -7.02 9.89
CA ASN A 696 18.71 -7.26 11.26
C ASN A 696 19.85 -7.85 12.11
N PRO A 697 19.96 -7.47 13.40
CA PRO A 697 20.84 -8.16 14.34
C PRO A 697 20.39 -9.61 14.51
N CYS A 698 21.33 -10.50 14.87
CA CYS A 698 21.07 -11.92 15.04
C CYS A 698 19.85 -12.16 15.97
N ALA A 699 18.88 -12.95 15.49
CA ALA A 699 17.66 -13.25 16.23
C ALA A 699 17.94 -13.86 17.62
N ILE A 700 18.95 -14.72 17.72
CA ILE A 700 19.38 -15.38 18.97
C ILE A 700 19.92 -14.35 19.98
N GLN A 701 20.66 -13.34 19.49
CA GLN A 701 21.23 -12.26 20.33
C GLN A 701 20.16 -11.24 20.76
N LYS A 702 19.21 -10.91 19.88
CA LYS A 702 18.15 -9.92 20.14
C LYS A 702 16.98 -10.48 20.97
N ARG A 703 16.69 -11.78 20.86
CA ARG A 703 15.57 -12.46 21.53
C ARG A 703 16.07 -13.63 22.40
N SER A 704 16.04 -14.84 21.86
CA SER A 704 16.68 -16.03 22.43
C SER A 704 16.84 -17.12 21.36
N VAL A 705 17.60 -18.17 21.67
CA VAL A 705 17.75 -19.35 20.79
C VAL A 705 16.46 -20.14 20.59
N TYR A 706 15.47 -19.99 21.49
CA TYR A 706 14.19 -20.72 21.42
C TYR A 706 13.16 -20.01 20.51
N ASP A 707 13.39 -18.75 20.14
CA ASP A 707 12.44 -17.93 19.40
C ASP A 707 12.39 -18.16 17.86
N PRO A 708 13.48 -18.55 17.16
CA PRO A 708 13.46 -18.69 15.70
C PRO A 708 12.40 -19.66 15.15
N LEU A 709 12.09 -20.75 15.87
CA LEU A 709 11.07 -21.71 15.46
C LEU A 709 9.63 -21.14 15.54
N PRO A 710 9.15 -20.65 16.70
CA PRO A 710 7.80 -20.09 16.80
C PRO A 710 7.59 -18.84 15.94
N SER A 711 8.59 -17.96 15.83
CA SER A 711 8.47 -16.73 15.05
C SER A 711 8.41 -17.00 13.54
N ALA A 712 9.25 -17.91 13.02
CA ALA A 712 9.14 -18.40 11.65
C ALA A 712 7.79 -19.08 11.35
N ALA A 713 7.16 -19.71 12.36
CA ALA A 713 5.87 -20.36 12.22
C ALA A 713 4.71 -19.35 12.19
N LEU A 714 4.79 -18.26 12.96
CA LEU A 714 3.85 -17.15 12.89
C LEU A 714 3.93 -16.45 11.53
N VAL A 715 5.13 -16.13 11.05
CA VAL A 715 5.36 -15.56 9.71
C VAL A 715 4.80 -16.46 8.61
N ALA A 716 5.05 -17.78 8.68
CA ALA A 716 4.55 -18.75 7.69
C ALA A 716 3.01 -18.80 7.57
N MET A 717 2.28 -18.35 8.60
CA MET A 717 0.82 -18.32 8.61
C MET A 717 0.20 -17.00 8.09
N ALA A 718 1.01 -16.02 7.68
CA ALA A 718 0.50 -14.87 6.93
C ALA A 718 0.12 -15.24 5.47
N SER A 719 -0.92 -14.61 4.90
CA SER A 719 -1.23 -14.70 3.45
C SER A 719 -0.58 -13.56 2.66
N CYS A 720 0.74 -13.55 2.64
CA CYS A 720 1.58 -12.71 1.78
C CYS A 720 2.88 -13.47 1.47
N ALA A 721 3.81 -12.89 0.71
CA ALA A 721 5.13 -13.51 0.53
C ALA A 721 5.87 -13.55 1.87
N ILE A 722 6.51 -14.69 2.18
CA ILE A 722 7.33 -14.87 3.39
C ILE A 722 8.80 -15.05 3.03
N GLY A 723 9.71 -14.81 3.97
CA GLY A 723 11.12 -15.13 3.75
C GLY A 723 12.01 -15.14 4.98
N SER A 724 13.29 -15.39 4.75
CA SER A 724 14.33 -15.36 5.80
C SER A 724 15.70 -15.05 5.21
N THR A 725 16.72 -15.00 6.05
CA THR A 725 18.12 -14.83 5.64
C THR A 725 18.94 -16.06 6.02
N ARG A 726 19.78 -16.52 5.10
CA ARG A 726 20.71 -17.65 5.24
C ARG A 726 21.50 -17.53 6.56
N GLY A 727 21.45 -18.53 7.42
CA GLY A 727 21.99 -18.52 8.78
C GLY A 727 20.93 -18.50 9.89
N TYR A 728 19.72 -18.01 9.62
CA TYR A 728 18.60 -18.09 10.57
C TYR A 728 18.16 -19.55 10.79
N ASP A 729 17.93 -20.28 9.69
CA ASP A 729 17.52 -21.68 9.68
C ASP A 729 18.58 -22.60 10.32
N GLU A 730 19.86 -22.24 10.19
CA GLU A 730 21.01 -22.93 10.79
C GLU A 730 21.24 -22.63 12.28
N LEU A 731 20.51 -21.68 12.88
CA LEU A 731 20.76 -21.15 14.22
C LEU A 731 22.18 -20.55 14.38
N VAL A 732 22.59 -19.67 13.48
CA VAL A 732 23.85 -18.91 13.58
C VAL A 732 23.75 -17.86 14.70
N PRO A 733 24.57 -17.93 15.78
CA PRO A 733 24.40 -17.11 16.99
C PRO A 733 25.11 -15.75 16.94
N HIS A 734 25.50 -15.29 15.74
CA HIS A 734 26.15 -14.01 15.48
C HIS A 734 25.55 -13.36 14.23
N HIS A 735 25.65 -12.03 14.13
CA HIS A 735 25.17 -11.30 12.95
C HIS A 735 26.12 -11.52 11.76
N ILE A 736 25.55 -11.80 10.59
CA ILE A 736 26.29 -12.10 9.36
C ILE A 736 26.45 -10.79 8.59
N HIS A 737 27.45 -10.00 8.99
CA HIS A 737 27.56 -8.60 8.58
C HIS A 737 27.89 -8.43 7.10
N VAL A 738 27.10 -7.61 6.39
CA VAL A 738 27.22 -7.37 4.94
C VAL A 738 28.60 -6.85 4.49
N VAL A 739 29.38 -6.26 5.41
CA VAL A 739 30.75 -5.77 5.21
C VAL A 739 31.80 -6.77 5.70
N GLU A 740 31.78 -7.12 6.99
CA GLU A 740 32.88 -7.82 7.66
C GLU A 740 32.91 -9.33 7.38
N GLU A 741 31.78 -9.93 7.01
CA GLU A 741 31.77 -11.36 6.73
C GLU A 741 32.53 -11.69 5.43
N GLY A 742 33.38 -12.72 5.52
CA GLY A 742 34.18 -13.24 4.41
C GLY A 742 34.26 -14.77 4.37
N ARG A 743 33.61 -15.46 5.31
CA ARG A 743 33.52 -16.93 5.36
C ARG A 743 32.46 -17.44 4.39
N CYS A 744 32.59 -18.70 3.99
CA CYS A 744 31.63 -19.34 3.10
C CYS A 744 30.43 -19.89 3.88
N TYR A 745 29.25 -19.89 3.25
CA TYR A 745 28.12 -20.66 3.75
C TYR A 745 28.39 -22.16 3.61
N PRO A 746 27.95 -22.98 4.60
CA PRO A 746 27.92 -24.42 4.45
C PRO A 746 27.05 -24.88 3.27
N VAL A 747 27.50 -25.91 2.56
CA VAL A 747 26.81 -26.52 1.40
C VAL A 747 25.85 -27.63 1.83
N TRP A 748 24.88 -28.00 0.98
CA TRP A 748 24.06 -29.19 1.27
C TRP A 748 24.87 -30.50 1.11
N ASP A 749 24.81 -31.36 2.11
CA ASP A 749 25.32 -32.74 2.06
C ASP A 749 24.44 -33.69 2.89
N ASP A 750 23.79 -34.65 2.22
CA ASP A 750 22.86 -35.59 2.82
C ASP A 750 23.55 -36.55 3.83
N ASP A 751 24.81 -36.91 3.57
CA ASP A 751 25.57 -37.91 4.34
C ASP A 751 26.40 -37.30 5.48
N SER A 752 26.37 -35.96 5.65
CA SER A 752 27.26 -35.29 6.59
C SER A 752 26.98 -35.61 8.07
N LYS A 753 28.05 -35.58 8.87
CA LYS A 753 27.98 -35.76 10.33
C LYS A 753 27.52 -34.46 10.99
N LYS A 754 26.89 -34.56 12.16
CA LYS A 754 26.33 -33.40 12.90
C LYS A 754 27.36 -32.28 13.15
N ASP A 755 28.64 -32.62 13.24
CA ASP A 755 29.74 -31.70 13.56
C ASP A 755 30.58 -31.28 12.34
N ASP A 756 30.14 -31.56 11.10
CA ASP A 756 30.82 -31.04 9.91
C ASP A 756 30.43 -29.58 9.64
N VAL A 757 31.28 -28.64 10.03
CA VAL A 757 31.10 -27.19 9.81
C VAL A 757 31.01 -26.78 8.33
N ARG A 758 31.40 -27.66 7.40
CA ARG A 758 31.41 -27.36 5.95
C ARG A 758 30.08 -27.60 5.28
N SER A 759 29.18 -28.33 5.91
CA SER A 759 27.93 -28.78 5.30
C SER A 759 26.75 -28.73 6.25
N VAL A 760 25.54 -28.74 5.68
CA VAL A 760 24.27 -28.78 6.41
C VAL A 760 23.31 -29.77 5.76
N ASN A 761 22.40 -30.30 6.58
CA ASN A 761 21.29 -31.15 6.15
C ASN A 761 20.07 -30.90 7.05
N ASN A 762 19.02 -31.71 6.89
CA ASN A 762 17.78 -31.60 7.67
C ASN A 762 17.96 -31.65 9.21
N ARG A 763 19.10 -32.11 9.73
CA ARG A 763 19.41 -32.17 11.17
C ARG A 763 20.10 -30.91 11.70
N SER A 764 20.43 -29.95 10.85
CA SER A 764 21.08 -28.69 11.21
C SER A 764 20.05 -27.63 11.62
N GLY A 765 20.23 -27.01 12.78
CA GLY A 765 19.36 -25.93 13.27
C GLY A 765 17.87 -26.30 13.31
N ILE A 766 17.05 -25.48 12.66
CA ILE A 766 15.61 -25.67 12.48
C ILE A 766 15.22 -26.01 11.02
N ILE A 767 16.18 -26.38 10.16
CA ILE A 767 15.97 -26.59 8.71
C ILE A 767 14.77 -27.49 8.41
N ALA A 768 14.62 -28.63 9.09
CA ALA A 768 13.49 -29.54 8.83
C ALA A 768 12.13 -28.93 9.22
N ALA A 769 12.04 -28.15 10.30
CA ALA A 769 10.82 -27.42 10.63
C ALA A 769 10.54 -26.29 9.64
N LYS A 770 11.57 -25.53 9.21
CA LYS A 770 11.38 -24.49 8.19
C LYS A 770 10.94 -25.10 6.84
N ARG A 771 11.46 -26.28 6.46
CA ARG A 771 10.96 -27.07 5.32
C ARG A 771 9.47 -27.34 5.44
N ALA A 772 9.01 -27.90 6.57
CA ALA A 772 7.60 -28.19 6.81
C ALA A 772 6.73 -26.91 6.79
N LEU A 773 7.19 -25.81 7.42
CA LEU A 773 6.49 -24.52 7.43
C LEU A 773 6.41 -23.86 6.05
N ASN A 774 7.50 -23.88 5.26
CA ASN A 774 7.53 -23.34 3.89
C ASN A 774 6.61 -24.16 2.97
N GLN A 775 6.61 -25.49 3.09
CA GLN A 775 5.71 -26.36 2.34
C GLN A 775 4.24 -26.14 2.73
N LEU A 776 3.96 -26.00 4.03
CA LEU A 776 2.63 -25.66 4.53
C LEU A 776 2.16 -24.32 3.97
N HIS A 777 2.99 -23.26 4.06
CA HIS A 777 2.67 -21.94 3.52
C HIS A 777 2.33 -22.00 2.02
N GLN A 778 3.15 -22.69 1.22
CA GLN A 778 2.94 -22.87 -0.22
C GLN A 778 1.64 -23.64 -0.52
N GLN A 779 1.38 -24.75 0.19
CA GLN A 779 0.13 -25.51 0.04
C GLN A 779 -1.09 -24.66 0.37
N LEU A 780 -1.02 -23.86 1.44
CA LEU A 780 -2.11 -22.97 1.87
C LEU A 780 -2.36 -21.85 0.87
N GLY A 781 -1.31 -21.17 0.39
CA GLY A 781 -1.42 -20.13 -0.63
C GLY A 781 -1.97 -20.67 -1.96
N MET A 782 -1.41 -21.79 -2.47
CA MET A 782 -1.84 -22.43 -3.72
C MET A 782 -3.27 -23.00 -3.65
N ALA A 783 -3.72 -23.47 -2.48
CA ALA A 783 -5.09 -23.91 -2.27
C ALA A 783 -6.08 -22.77 -1.96
N GLY A 784 -5.61 -21.53 -1.81
CA GLY A 784 -6.45 -20.35 -1.56
C GLY A 784 -6.94 -20.23 -0.11
N PHE A 785 -6.07 -20.47 0.87
CA PHE A 785 -6.28 -20.17 2.28
C PHE A 785 -5.92 -18.70 2.57
N ASN A 786 -6.69 -17.79 1.97
CA ASN A 786 -6.43 -16.34 1.98
C ASN A 786 -7.15 -15.58 3.10
N GLN A 787 -7.82 -16.29 4.02
CA GLN A 787 -8.44 -15.70 5.20
C GLN A 787 -7.61 -16.01 6.45
N VAL A 788 -7.36 -15.01 7.31
CA VAL A 788 -6.59 -15.12 8.56
C VAL A 788 -7.36 -14.58 9.76
N TYR A 789 -7.19 -15.26 10.88
CA TYR A 789 -7.57 -14.83 12.22
C TYR A 789 -6.39 -15.06 13.15
N VAL A 790 -6.11 -14.12 14.05
CA VAL A 790 -5.00 -14.17 15.01
C VAL A 790 -5.58 -13.99 16.41
N ASP A 791 -5.18 -14.86 17.33
CA ASP A 791 -5.65 -14.89 18.71
C ASP A 791 -4.45 -14.91 19.67
N GLN A 792 -4.55 -14.14 20.77
CA GLN A 792 -3.52 -14.07 21.80
C GLN A 792 -3.97 -14.93 22.98
N VAL A 793 -3.47 -16.17 23.04
CA VAL A 793 -3.88 -17.16 24.05
C VAL A 793 -3.27 -16.83 25.43
N ASP A 794 -2.04 -16.33 25.44
CA ASP A 794 -1.29 -15.86 26.62
C ASP A 794 -0.19 -14.87 26.17
N GLU A 795 0.49 -14.17 27.08
CA GLU A 795 1.55 -13.17 26.78
C GLU A 795 2.57 -13.64 25.73
N ASN A 796 2.92 -14.94 25.74
CA ASN A 796 3.93 -15.52 24.87
C ASN A 796 3.36 -16.53 23.85
N ILE A 797 2.04 -16.74 23.81
CA ILE A 797 1.38 -17.75 22.96
C ILE A 797 0.39 -17.09 22.02
N VAL A 798 0.63 -17.26 20.72
CA VAL A 798 -0.22 -16.76 19.63
C VAL A 798 -0.76 -17.95 18.83
N ALA A 799 -2.06 -17.94 18.54
CA ALA A 799 -2.70 -18.89 17.65
C ALA A 799 -3.12 -18.17 16.36
N VAL A 800 -2.71 -18.70 15.20
CA VAL A 800 -3.05 -18.17 13.87
C VAL A 800 -3.87 -19.19 13.11
N THR A 801 -5.05 -18.80 12.66
CA THR A 801 -5.90 -19.61 11.79
C THR A 801 -5.83 -19.10 10.36
N ARG A 802 -5.33 -19.91 9.41
CA ARG A 802 -5.55 -19.71 7.96
C ARG A 802 -6.77 -20.52 7.53
N HIS A 803 -7.75 -19.89 6.88
CA HIS A 803 -8.99 -20.51 6.41
C HIS A 803 -9.12 -20.40 4.89
N CYS A 804 -9.61 -21.47 4.25
CA CYS A 804 -9.94 -21.46 2.83
C CYS A 804 -11.45 -21.23 2.64
N PRO A 805 -11.91 -20.04 2.18
CA PRO A 805 -13.34 -19.81 1.95
C PRO A 805 -13.95 -20.75 0.89
N ASN A 806 -13.12 -21.33 0.00
CA ASN A 806 -13.58 -22.26 -1.03
C ASN A 806 -13.79 -23.69 -0.51
N SER A 807 -13.00 -24.19 0.43
CA SER A 807 -13.12 -25.57 0.96
C SER A 807 -13.67 -25.64 2.39
N HIS A 808 -13.69 -24.51 3.11
CA HIS A 808 -13.89 -24.38 4.55
C HIS A 808 -13.03 -25.32 5.42
N HIS A 809 -11.86 -25.71 4.92
CA HIS A 809 -10.82 -26.25 5.78
C HIS A 809 -10.06 -25.07 6.40
N SER A 810 -9.62 -25.26 7.64
CA SER A 810 -8.74 -24.34 8.35
C SER A 810 -7.43 -25.06 8.70
N VAL A 811 -6.35 -24.29 8.80
CA VAL A 811 -5.15 -24.69 9.54
C VAL A 811 -4.99 -23.74 10.70
N ILE A 812 -4.89 -24.29 11.91
CA ILE A 812 -4.69 -23.54 13.15
C ILE A 812 -3.28 -23.86 13.65
N LEU A 813 -2.40 -22.87 13.66
CA LEU A 813 -1.04 -22.99 14.19
C LEU A 813 -0.94 -22.25 15.51
N VAL A 814 -0.47 -22.91 16.55
CA VAL A 814 -0.16 -22.32 17.85
C VAL A 814 1.35 -22.24 17.98
N ALA A 815 1.87 -21.08 18.37
CA ALA A 815 3.30 -20.85 18.57
C ALA A 815 3.56 -20.25 19.96
N ARG A 816 4.47 -20.88 20.72
CA ARG A 816 4.95 -20.33 21.99
C ARG A 816 6.32 -19.68 21.80
N THR A 817 6.27 -18.37 21.61
CA THR A 817 7.42 -17.48 21.41
C THR A 817 8.34 -17.39 22.64
N ALA A 818 9.55 -16.87 22.45
CA ALA A 818 10.60 -16.76 23.47
C ALA A 818 11.45 -15.49 23.26
N PHE A 819 10.79 -14.32 23.22
CA PHE A 819 11.40 -12.99 23.01
C PHE A 819 12.48 -12.61 24.03
N LYS A 820 12.54 -13.32 25.16
CA LYS A 820 13.59 -13.25 26.18
C LYS A 820 14.02 -14.69 26.50
N HIS A 821 15.26 -14.88 26.93
CA HIS A 821 15.71 -16.21 27.36
C HIS A 821 14.83 -16.72 28.52
N PRO A 822 14.16 -17.88 28.39
CA PRO A 822 13.24 -18.36 29.41
C PRO A 822 13.97 -18.77 30.70
N HIS A 823 13.35 -18.53 31.85
CA HIS A 823 13.89 -18.93 33.17
C HIS A 823 13.96 -20.45 33.34
N ASN A 824 13.00 -21.17 32.78
CA ASN A 824 13.02 -22.63 32.68
C ASN A 824 12.61 -23.03 31.26
N PRO A 825 13.58 -23.36 30.37
CA PRO A 825 13.29 -23.75 28.99
C PRO A 825 12.51 -25.06 28.81
N GLN A 826 12.25 -25.82 29.88
CA GLN A 826 11.54 -27.09 29.84
C GLN A 826 10.14 -27.03 30.48
N ALA A 827 9.70 -25.87 30.96
CA ALA A 827 8.41 -25.74 31.63
C ALA A 827 7.25 -25.45 30.66
N THR A 828 6.25 -26.32 30.62
CA THR A 828 4.94 -25.96 30.04
C THR A 828 4.28 -24.85 30.87
N GLY A 829 4.13 -25.05 32.18
CA GLY A 829 3.31 -24.16 33.01
C GLY A 829 1.82 -24.40 32.78
N TYR A 830 0.97 -23.44 33.18
CA TYR A 830 -0.45 -23.45 32.82
C TYR A 830 -0.65 -22.69 31.50
N ILE A 831 -1.36 -23.30 30.56
CA ILE A 831 -1.78 -22.71 29.29
C ILE A 831 -3.30 -22.95 29.21
N PRO A 832 -4.13 -21.92 28.90
CA PRO A 832 -5.56 -22.13 28.69
C PRO A 832 -5.84 -23.19 27.60
N PRO A 833 -6.85 -24.06 27.76
CA PRO A 833 -7.22 -25.02 26.73
C PRO A 833 -7.63 -24.33 25.42
N LEU A 834 -7.26 -24.91 24.28
CA LEU A 834 -7.63 -24.37 22.97
C LEU A 834 -8.96 -24.96 22.49
N CYS A 835 -9.96 -24.09 22.30
CA CYS A 835 -11.25 -24.44 21.72
C CYS A 835 -11.20 -24.40 20.19
N ILE A 836 -11.07 -25.56 19.54
CA ILE A 836 -11.02 -25.71 18.08
C ILE A 836 -12.44 -25.92 17.51
N PRO A 837 -12.99 -24.98 16.70
CA PRO A 837 -14.30 -25.14 16.09
C PRO A 837 -14.25 -26.05 14.85
N GLY A 838 -14.86 -27.24 14.95
CA GLY A 838 -14.89 -28.25 13.89
C GLY A 838 -14.32 -29.60 14.32
N VAL A 839 -13.80 -30.34 13.35
CA VAL A 839 -13.16 -31.64 13.55
C VAL A 839 -11.69 -31.54 13.11
N VAL A 840 -10.77 -31.80 14.03
CA VAL A 840 -9.34 -31.95 13.73
C VAL A 840 -9.12 -33.26 12.96
N GLU A 841 -8.54 -33.16 11.77
CA GLU A 841 -8.27 -34.30 10.88
C GLU A 841 -6.86 -34.88 11.09
N GLU A 842 -5.89 -34.01 11.36
CA GLU A 842 -4.50 -34.34 11.65
C GLU A 842 -3.81 -33.20 12.42
N ILE A 843 -2.76 -33.53 13.13
CA ILE A 843 -1.68 -32.60 13.46
C ILE A 843 -0.70 -32.65 12.28
N ILE A 844 -0.63 -31.55 11.54
CA ILE A 844 0.26 -31.39 10.37
C ILE A 844 1.71 -31.44 10.84
N LEU A 845 2.03 -30.71 11.91
CA LEU A 845 3.36 -30.55 12.49
C LEU A 845 3.23 -30.29 13.98
N GLU A 846 3.99 -31.00 14.81
CA GLU A 846 4.37 -30.54 16.16
C GLU A 846 5.90 -30.48 16.23
N ALA A 847 6.46 -29.41 16.78
CA ALA A 847 7.91 -29.24 16.84
C ALA A 847 8.36 -28.36 18.01
N ARG A 848 9.50 -28.69 18.62
CA ARG A 848 10.12 -27.92 19.71
C ARG A 848 11.64 -27.94 19.61
N LEU A 849 12.29 -26.88 20.09
CA LEU A 849 13.75 -26.82 20.20
C LEU A 849 14.22 -27.24 21.60
N VAL A 850 15.16 -28.19 21.67
CA VAL A 850 15.68 -28.74 22.93
C VAL A 850 17.20 -28.64 22.97
N GLN A 851 17.75 -28.14 24.08
CA GLN A 851 19.19 -28.16 24.34
C GLN A 851 19.64 -29.58 24.73
N LYS A 852 20.65 -30.12 24.02
CA LYS A 852 21.18 -31.48 24.26
C LYS A 852 22.51 -31.47 25.01
N SER A 853 23.31 -30.42 24.89
CA SER A 853 24.53 -30.23 25.67
C SER A 853 24.68 -28.77 26.15
N PRO A 854 25.41 -28.53 27.26
CA PRO A 854 25.68 -27.20 27.77
C PRO A 854 26.89 -26.53 27.08
N ASP A 855 27.45 -27.13 26.02
CA ASP A 855 28.69 -26.68 25.40
C ASP A 855 28.55 -25.29 24.77
N ASP A 856 29.58 -24.46 24.89
CA ASP A 856 29.63 -23.13 24.30
C ASP A 856 29.82 -23.17 22.77
N PHE A 857 29.31 -22.15 22.07
CA PHE A 857 29.51 -22.02 20.63
C PHE A 857 30.97 -21.73 20.27
N ASN A 858 31.52 -22.51 19.34
CA ASN A 858 32.82 -22.25 18.74
C ASN A 858 32.65 -21.81 17.27
N GLN A 859 33.19 -20.65 16.92
CA GLN A 859 33.06 -20.03 15.60
C GLN A 859 34.15 -20.55 14.65
N ASP A 860 33.77 -21.13 13.51
CA ASP A 860 34.73 -21.56 12.50
C ASP A 860 35.34 -20.36 11.74
N GLY A 861 36.64 -20.43 11.43
CA GLY A 861 37.37 -19.37 10.75
C GLY A 861 37.20 -19.34 9.22
N THR A 862 36.52 -20.32 8.64
CA THR A 862 36.33 -20.51 7.18
C THR A 862 34.87 -20.60 6.76
N PHE A 863 34.00 -21.11 7.64
CA PHE A 863 32.58 -21.33 7.38
C PHE A 863 31.69 -20.61 8.38
N ILE A 864 30.49 -20.22 7.93
CA ILE A 864 29.46 -19.61 8.78
C ILE A 864 28.67 -20.75 9.45
N ASN A 865 29.16 -21.23 10.59
CA ASN A 865 28.56 -22.35 11.32
C ASN A 865 27.51 -21.90 12.36
N GLY A 866 26.49 -22.74 12.56
CA GLY A 866 25.44 -22.57 13.55
C GLY A 866 25.63 -23.39 14.83
N LEU A 867 24.65 -23.33 15.73
CA LEU A 867 24.63 -24.07 17.00
C LEU A 867 24.37 -25.58 16.78
N ASN A 868 25.26 -26.44 17.30
CA ASN A 868 25.11 -27.91 17.28
C ASN A 868 24.65 -28.51 18.63
N ASN A 869 24.70 -27.73 19.72
CA ASN A 869 24.27 -28.10 21.07
C ASN A 869 22.73 -28.10 21.25
N TYR A 870 21.99 -27.46 20.32
CA TYR A 870 20.54 -27.57 20.21
C TYR A 870 20.14 -28.68 19.22
N GLN A 871 18.92 -29.18 19.38
CA GLN A 871 18.30 -30.15 18.49
C GLN A 871 16.80 -29.88 18.38
N LEU A 872 16.30 -29.89 17.14
CA LEU A 872 14.89 -29.91 16.83
C LEU A 872 14.30 -31.30 17.11
N GLU A 873 13.22 -31.35 17.89
CA GLU A 873 12.36 -32.53 18.02
C GLU A 873 11.04 -32.20 17.31
N MET A 874 10.67 -32.99 16.30
CA MET A 874 9.47 -32.76 15.49
C MET A 874 8.80 -34.05 15.04
N GLN A 875 7.49 -33.98 14.81
CA GLN A 875 6.67 -35.02 14.17
C GLN A 875 5.73 -34.35 13.16
N GLU A 876 5.45 -35.03 12.05
CA GLU A 876 4.57 -34.55 10.97
C GLU A 876 3.45 -35.57 10.70
N HIS A 877 2.28 -35.09 10.29
CA HIS A 877 1.13 -35.91 9.87
C HIS A 877 0.69 -36.99 10.89
N ILE A 878 0.57 -36.60 12.17
CA ILE A 878 0.14 -37.49 13.26
C ILE A 878 -1.33 -37.27 13.64
N GLN A 879 -1.92 -38.25 14.30
CA GLN A 879 -3.27 -38.15 14.88
C GLN A 879 -3.19 -37.58 16.31
N LEU A 880 -4.28 -37.00 16.84
CA LEU A 880 -4.28 -36.32 18.14
C LEU A 880 -3.73 -37.19 19.29
N TYR A 881 -4.13 -38.46 19.34
CA TYR A 881 -3.68 -39.43 20.35
C TYR A 881 -2.19 -39.81 20.24
N GLY A 882 -1.52 -39.42 19.15
CA GLY A 882 -0.08 -39.60 18.95
C GLY A 882 0.75 -38.38 19.29
N SER A 883 0.12 -37.25 19.65
CA SER A 883 0.84 -36.04 20.06
C SER A 883 1.64 -36.26 21.32
N ALA A 884 2.86 -35.72 21.35
CA ALA A 884 3.65 -35.63 22.57
C ALA A 884 3.47 -34.27 23.29
N MET A 885 2.66 -33.35 22.77
CA MET A 885 2.52 -31.97 23.25
C MET A 885 1.15 -31.65 23.86
N ILE A 886 0.09 -32.33 23.41
CA ILE A 886 -1.30 -32.06 23.81
C ILE A 886 -2.06 -33.32 24.27
N GLU A 887 -3.14 -33.11 25.02
CA GLU A 887 -4.16 -34.12 25.34
C GLU A 887 -5.57 -33.58 25.05
N LEU A 888 -6.56 -34.47 24.89
CA LEU A 888 -7.95 -34.08 24.68
C LEU A 888 -8.66 -33.84 26.02
N SER A 889 -9.17 -32.62 26.21
CA SER A 889 -9.88 -32.23 27.42
C SER A 889 -11.24 -32.93 27.50
N GLY A 890 -11.44 -33.77 28.52
CA GLY A 890 -12.75 -34.09 29.08
C GLY A 890 -13.89 -34.55 28.15
N GLY A 891 -13.63 -35.14 26.98
CA GLY A 891 -14.69 -35.52 26.04
C GLY A 891 -14.24 -36.45 24.92
N GLY A 892 -14.16 -37.75 25.21
CA GLY A 892 -13.82 -38.77 24.21
C GLY A 892 -14.80 -38.82 23.03
N GLU A 893 -14.38 -39.49 21.94
CA GLU A 893 -15.17 -39.69 20.72
C GLU A 893 -16.62 -40.12 21.06
N GLY A 894 -17.58 -39.21 20.85
CA GLY A 894 -18.97 -39.41 21.27
C GLY A 894 -19.67 -38.17 21.81
N SER A 895 -18.94 -37.11 22.19
CA SER A 895 -19.59 -35.80 22.38
C SER A 895 -19.98 -35.22 21.01
N ASN A 896 -21.26 -34.87 20.83
CA ASN A 896 -21.75 -34.15 19.65
C ASN A 896 -21.39 -32.64 19.69
N SER A 897 -20.35 -32.26 20.42
CA SER A 897 -19.89 -30.88 20.51
C SER A 897 -19.36 -30.41 19.15
N PRO A 898 -19.75 -29.22 18.66
CA PRO A 898 -19.17 -28.61 17.46
C PRO A 898 -17.76 -28.03 17.69
N VAL A 899 -17.23 -28.14 18.92
CA VAL A 899 -15.91 -27.64 19.33
C VAL A 899 -15.16 -28.77 20.04
N GLN A 900 -13.90 -28.99 19.65
CA GLN A 900 -12.96 -29.87 20.35
C GLN A 900 -12.04 -29.04 21.23
N GLU A 901 -11.87 -29.44 22.49
CA GLU A 901 -11.04 -28.75 23.47
C GLU A 901 -9.72 -29.53 23.68
N VAL A 902 -8.61 -28.79 23.73
CA VAL A 902 -7.25 -29.35 23.71
C VAL A 902 -6.41 -28.74 24.81
N ASP A 903 -5.89 -29.58 25.71
CA ASP A 903 -4.95 -29.22 26.78
C ASP A 903 -3.50 -29.32 26.30
N PHE A 904 -2.64 -28.39 26.72
CA PHE A 904 -1.20 -28.43 26.43
C PHE A 904 -0.43 -29.04 27.61
N ILE A 905 0.15 -30.22 27.43
CA ILE A 905 0.89 -30.94 28.47
C ILE A 905 2.40 -30.69 28.42
N ASN A 906 2.97 -30.56 27.23
CA ASN A 906 4.42 -30.56 26.99
C ASN A 906 4.79 -29.57 25.87
N PHE A 907 4.43 -28.31 26.11
CA PHE A 907 4.54 -27.20 25.14
C PHE A 907 5.44 -26.07 25.69
N PRO A 908 6.75 -26.33 25.94
CA PRO A 908 7.69 -25.34 26.49
C PRO A 908 7.95 -24.16 25.53
N PRO A 909 8.58 -23.07 25.99
CA PRO A 909 9.01 -21.97 25.11
C PRO A 909 9.85 -22.46 23.93
N GLY A 910 9.57 -21.96 22.73
CA GLY A 910 10.16 -22.49 21.49
C GLY A 910 9.47 -23.75 20.96
N SER A 911 8.16 -23.88 21.17
CA SER A 911 7.32 -24.97 20.63
C SER A 911 6.25 -24.44 19.67
N ILE A 912 5.87 -25.26 18.70
CA ILE A 912 4.80 -25.02 17.73
C ILE A 912 3.95 -26.28 17.53
N ILE A 913 2.66 -26.11 17.25
CA ILE A 913 1.77 -27.19 16.81
C ILE A 913 0.77 -26.67 15.79
N ALA A 914 0.51 -27.42 14.71
CA ALA A 914 -0.37 -27.04 13.62
C ALA A 914 -1.43 -28.11 13.35
N PHE A 915 -2.70 -27.75 13.43
CA PHE A 915 -3.86 -28.63 13.23
C PHE A 915 -4.49 -28.39 11.87
N ARG A 916 -4.85 -29.46 11.15
CA ARG A 916 -5.83 -29.39 10.05
C ARG A 916 -7.22 -29.60 10.61
N VAL A 917 -8.13 -28.68 10.31
CA VAL A 917 -9.51 -28.70 10.80
C VAL A 917 -10.48 -28.64 9.62
N SER A 918 -11.49 -29.50 9.62
CA SER A 918 -12.62 -29.41 8.68
C SER A 918 -13.96 -29.33 9.40
N LEU A 919 -14.99 -28.92 8.67
CA LEU A 919 -16.32 -28.76 9.24
C LEU A 919 -17.02 -30.13 9.42
N PRO A 920 -17.87 -30.29 10.45
CA PRO A 920 -18.66 -31.50 10.67
C PRO A 920 -19.48 -31.92 9.43
N GLN A 921 -19.84 -33.21 9.34
CA GLN A 921 -20.53 -33.73 8.16
C GLN A 921 -21.88 -33.04 7.86
N HIS A 922 -22.69 -32.77 8.90
CA HIS A 922 -23.98 -32.07 8.73
C HIS A 922 -23.76 -30.64 8.21
N THR A 923 -22.82 -29.90 8.80
CA THR A 923 -22.40 -28.57 8.36
C THR A 923 -21.93 -28.56 6.89
N ARG A 924 -21.12 -29.54 6.47
CA ARG A 924 -20.65 -29.66 5.08
C ARG A 924 -21.81 -29.90 4.10
N GLN A 925 -22.84 -30.64 4.52
CA GLN A 925 -24.07 -30.83 3.74
C GLN A 925 -24.87 -29.53 3.63
N ALA A 926 -25.07 -28.82 4.74
CA ALA A 926 -25.77 -27.54 4.78
C ALA A 926 -25.10 -26.48 3.87
N ILE A 927 -23.76 -26.35 3.95
CA ILE A 927 -22.97 -25.49 3.05
C ILE A 927 -23.12 -25.92 1.59
N SER A 928 -23.19 -27.22 1.29
CA SER A 928 -23.41 -27.69 -0.09
C SER A 928 -24.79 -27.26 -0.63
N SER A 929 -25.83 -27.28 0.20
CA SER A 929 -27.16 -26.77 -0.14
C SER A 929 -27.13 -25.26 -0.41
N LEU A 930 -26.55 -24.49 0.52
CA LEU A 930 -26.37 -23.03 0.37
C LEU A 930 -25.62 -22.67 -0.92
N ARG A 931 -24.51 -23.36 -1.22
CA ARG A 931 -23.72 -23.11 -2.43
C ARG A 931 -24.45 -23.48 -3.72
N SER A 932 -25.31 -24.49 -3.69
CA SER A 932 -26.15 -24.83 -4.85
C SER A 932 -27.13 -23.70 -5.19
N CYS A 933 -27.70 -23.06 -4.16
CA CYS A 933 -28.53 -21.85 -4.28
C CYS A 933 -27.72 -20.64 -4.76
N LEU A 934 -26.60 -20.33 -4.13
CA LEU A 934 -25.77 -19.17 -4.49
C LEU A 934 -25.26 -19.23 -5.94
N ARG A 935 -25.09 -20.42 -6.51
CA ARG A 935 -24.76 -20.61 -7.94
C ARG A 935 -25.88 -20.12 -8.87
N GLU A 936 -27.15 -20.24 -8.48
CA GLU A 936 -28.29 -19.71 -9.25
C GLU A 936 -28.25 -18.17 -9.31
N PHE A 937 -27.63 -17.54 -8.31
CA PHE A 937 -27.36 -16.10 -8.25
C PHE A 937 -25.99 -15.69 -8.83
N GLY A 938 -25.28 -16.59 -9.52
CA GLY A 938 -24.01 -16.27 -10.19
C GLY A 938 -22.78 -16.18 -9.27
N PHE A 939 -22.85 -16.65 -8.02
CA PHE A 939 -21.67 -16.78 -7.18
C PHE A 939 -20.81 -18.00 -7.58
N HIS A 940 -19.50 -17.81 -7.62
CA HIS A 940 -18.53 -18.80 -8.10
C HIS A 940 -17.94 -19.59 -6.93
N VAL A 941 -18.72 -20.52 -6.37
CA VAL A 941 -18.30 -21.34 -5.22
C VAL A 941 -18.12 -22.80 -5.62
N ARG A 942 -17.07 -23.48 -5.11
CA ARG A 942 -16.82 -24.90 -5.43
C ARG A 942 -18.02 -25.77 -4.99
N PRO A 943 -18.56 -26.64 -5.87
CA PRO A 943 -19.67 -27.52 -5.52
C PRO A 943 -19.22 -28.58 -4.52
N GLY A 944 -20.06 -28.86 -3.52
CA GLY A 944 -20.02 -30.13 -2.81
C GLY A 944 -20.64 -31.23 -3.67
N SER A 945 -20.26 -32.49 -3.42
CA SER A 945 -20.87 -33.65 -4.08
C SER A 945 -22.35 -33.75 -3.71
N PRO A 946 -23.31 -33.53 -4.65
CA PRO A 946 -24.72 -33.47 -4.30
C PRO A 946 -25.23 -34.88 -3.95
N LYS A 947 -25.64 -35.06 -2.70
CA LYS A 947 -26.49 -36.18 -2.25
C LYS A 947 -27.80 -35.62 -1.69
N GLY A 948 -28.65 -35.14 -2.60
CA GLY A 948 -29.97 -34.61 -2.26
C GLY A 948 -30.67 -33.99 -3.48
N GLU A 949 -31.96 -34.33 -3.67
CA GLU A 949 -32.77 -33.92 -4.83
C GLU A 949 -33.51 -32.58 -4.63
N GLN A 950 -33.11 -31.74 -3.65
CA GLN A 950 -33.73 -30.42 -3.48
C GLN A 950 -33.20 -29.41 -4.48
N ARG A 951 -33.89 -29.32 -5.62
CA ARG A 951 -33.76 -28.24 -6.59
C ARG A 951 -34.77 -27.16 -6.23
N TRP A 952 -34.33 -26.09 -5.58
CA TRP A 952 -35.19 -24.96 -5.22
C TRP A 952 -35.49 -24.11 -6.46
N ASP A 953 -36.74 -24.08 -6.93
CA ASP A 953 -37.10 -23.30 -8.12
C ASP A 953 -37.40 -21.82 -7.79
N PHE A 954 -36.36 -21.09 -7.40
CA PHE A 954 -36.49 -19.68 -7.00
C PHE A 954 -37.05 -18.80 -8.12
N LEU A 955 -36.59 -19.03 -9.36
CA LEU A 955 -37.02 -18.25 -10.52
C LEU A 955 -38.50 -18.47 -10.83
N SER A 956 -39.02 -19.71 -10.79
CA SER A 956 -40.46 -19.94 -10.96
C SER A 956 -41.25 -19.27 -9.84
N ILE A 957 -40.80 -19.37 -8.57
CA ILE A 957 -41.48 -18.75 -7.43
C ILE A 957 -41.57 -17.23 -7.59
N VAL A 958 -40.47 -16.56 -7.96
CA VAL A 958 -40.45 -15.10 -8.16
C VAL A 958 -41.25 -14.68 -9.39
N SER A 959 -41.31 -15.51 -10.43
CA SER A 959 -42.10 -15.21 -11.65
C SER A 959 -43.62 -15.16 -11.42
N GLU A 960 -44.13 -15.76 -10.34
CA GLU A 960 -45.55 -15.71 -9.96
C GLU A 960 -45.93 -14.40 -9.21
N LEU A 961 -44.96 -13.61 -8.76
CA LEU A 961 -45.20 -12.43 -7.92
C LEU A 961 -45.56 -11.20 -8.77
N SER A 962 -46.64 -10.50 -8.40
CA SER A 962 -46.98 -9.22 -9.03
C SER A 962 -46.15 -8.06 -8.48
N LEU A 963 -46.08 -6.94 -9.22
CA LEU A 963 -45.51 -5.68 -8.71
C LEU A 963 -46.13 -5.20 -7.36
N SER A 964 -47.34 -5.65 -7.00
CA SER A 964 -47.94 -5.36 -5.69
C SER A 964 -47.50 -6.32 -4.58
N ASP A 965 -47.10 -7.55 -4.92
CA ASP A 965 -46.47 -8.49 -3.97
C ASP A 965 -45.02 -8.08 -3.70
N LEU A 966 -44.34 -7.59 -4.74
CA LEU A 966 -42.98 -7.09 -4.67
C LEU A 966 -42.83 -5.88 -3.73
N ASN A 967 -43.90 -5.10 -3.51
CA ASN A 967 -43.95 -4.09 -2.43
C ASN A 967 -43.73 -4.71 -1.02
N ARG A 968 -44.37 -5.86 -0.74
CA ARG A 968 -44.25 -6.61 0.53
C ARG A 968 -42.92 -7.35 0.67
N VAL A 969 -42.37 -7.81 -0.45
CA VAL A 969 -41.07 -8.48 -0.48
C VAL A 969 -39.91 -7.50 -0.26
N LEU A 970 -39.91 -6.38 -0.98
CA LEU A 970 -38.79 -5.44 -1.00
C LEU A 970 -38.89 -4.31 0.03
N TYR A 971 -40.07 -3.71 0.24
CA TYR A 971 -40.22 -2.43 0.96
C TYR A 971 -40.98 -2.56 2.28
N ARG A 972 -42.22 -2.04 2.38
CA ARG A 972 -43.01 -1.83 3.62
C ARG A 972 -42.27 -1.03 4.70
N CYS A 973 -42.67 0.23 4.90
CA CYS A 973 -42.23 0.96 6.10
C CYS A 973 -43.04 0.52 7.34
N ASP A 974 -42.54 0.83 8.54
CA ASP A 974 -43.14 0.39 9.81
C ASP A 974 -44.67 0.62 9.95
N PRO A 975 -45.25 1.78 9.56
CA PRO A 975 -46.70 1.97 9.60
C PRO A 975 -47.50 1.18 8.56
N GLU A 976 -46.88 0.72 7.47
CA GLU A 976 -47.53 -0.19 6.50
C GLU A 976 -47.49 -1.63 7.02
N GLU A 977 -46.40 -2.05 7.65
CA GLU A 977 -46.28 -3.40 8.21
C GLU A 977 -47.23 -3.62 9.40
N ARG A 978 -47.33 -2.63 10.28
CA ARG A 978 -48.28 -2.65 11.42
C ARG A 978 -49.75 -2.70 10.96
N ASP A 979 -50.05 -2.17 9.77
CA ASP A 979 -51.41 -2.08 9.23
C ASP A 979 -52.02 -3.46 8.92
N GLU A 980 -51.19 -4.48 8.68
CA GLU A 980 -51.62 -5.88 8.49
C GLU A 980 -52.13 -6.51 9.82
N GLY A 981 -52.03 -5.81 10.96
CA GLY A 981 -52.68 -6.18 12.23
C GLY A 981 -52.00 -7.28 13.04
N TRP A 982 -50.98 -7.95 12.51
CA TRP A 982 -50.36 -9.13 13.13
C TRP A 982 -49.21 -8.84 14.12
N GLY A 983 -49.15 -7.64 14.69
CA GLY A 983 -48.10 -7.22 15.65
C GLY A 983 -46.70 -7.07 15.07
N GLY A 984 -46.55 -7.03 13.73
CA GLY A 984 -45.28 -6.81 13.04
C GLY A 984 -44.80 -5.35 13.04
N GLY A 985 -43.61 -5.12 12.50
CA GLY A 985 -42.95 -3.81 12.39
C GLY A 985 -41.55 -3.96 11.80
N VAL A 986 -40.79 -2.86 11.69
CA VAL A 986 -39.39 -2.92 11.21
C VAL A 986 -38.48 -3.65 12.20
N TYR A 987 -37.50 -4.40 11.68
CA TYR A 987 -36.50 -5.05 12.53
C TYR A 987 -35.63 -4.01 13.24
N HIS A 988 -35.44 -4.19 14.56
CA HIS A 988 -34.57 -3.35 15.39
C HIS A 988 -33.25 -4.09 15.68
N ILE A 989 -32.13 -3.54 15.24
CA ILE A 989 -30.81 -4.14 15.44
C ILE A 989 -30.27 -3.74 16.83
N PRO A 990 -30.01 -4.71 17.74
CA PRO A 990 -29.47 -4.41 19.07
C PRO A 990 -28.19 -3.58 19.01
N GLY A 991 -28.07 -2.58 19.88
CA GLY A 991 -26.91 -1.67 19.92
C GLY A 991 -26.79 -0.69 18.73
N TRP A 992 -27.77 -0.64 17.81
CA TRP A 992 -27.71 0.23 16.63
C TRP A 992 -29.05 0.96 16.36
N GLN A 993 -29.70 0.72 15.23
CA GLN A 993 -30.97 1.36 14.85
C GLN A 993 -31.96 0.38 14.22
N SER A 994 -33.21 0.83 14.05
CA SER A 994 -34.22 0.13 13.26
C SER A 994 -34.01 0.31 11.76
N LEU A 995 -34.31 -0.74 10.98
CA LEU A 995 -34.32 -0.69 9.53
C LEU A 995 -35.37 0.31 9.01
N LYS A 996 -35.17 0.83 7.79
CA LYS A 996 -36.14 1.75 7.15
C LYS A 996 -37.30 1.02 6.47
N TYR A 997 -37.08 -0.25 6.14
CA TYR A 997 -38.01 -1.15 5.47
C TYR A 997 -38.00 -2.52 6.16
N CYS A 998 -39.16 -3.18 6.20
CA CYS A 998 -39.30 -4.56 6.69
C CYS A 998 -38.83 -5.57 5.63
N GLY A 999 -38.96 -5.20 4.36
CA GLY A 999 -38.54 -5.98 3.20
C GLY A 999 -37.05 -6.00 2.94
N LEU A 1000 -36.64 -6.75 1.91
CA LEU A 1000 -35.23 -7.01 1.60
C LEU A 1000 -34.41 -5.73 1.37
N GLN A 1001 -35.01 -4.65 0.89
CA GLN A 1001 -34.36 -3.33 0.76
C GLN A 1001 -33.78 -2.86 2.10
N GLY A 1002 -34.49 -3.09 3.21
CA GLY A 1002 -34.07 -2.64 4.53
C GLY A 1002 -32.74 -3.26 4.95
N PHE A 1003 -32.55 -4.55 4.68
CA PHE A 1003 -31.31 -5.27 4.95
C PHE A 1003 -30.22 -4.91 3.93
N ILE A 1004 -30.55 -4.88 2.63
CA ILE A 1004 -29.60 -4.59 1.54
C ILE A 1004 -29.02 -3.19 1.63
N SER A 1005 -29.82 -2.17 1.99
CA SER A 1005 -29.35 -0.80 2.21
C SER A 1005 -28.34 -0.66 3.36
N VAL A 1006 -28.24 -1.65 4.24
CA VAL A 1006 -27.24 -1.69 5.33
C VAL A 1006 -26.04 -2.55 4.92
N MET A 1007 -26.29 -3.73 4.36
CA MET A 1007 -25.23 -4.66 3.95
C MET A 1007 -24.45 -4.20 2.71
N ALA A 1008 -24.95 -3.27 1.91
CA ALA A 1008 -24.21 -2.70 0.78
C ALA A 1008 -22.89 -2.06 1.24
N ASP A 1009 -22.96 -1.21 2.27
CA ASP A 1009 -21.78 -0.53 2.82
C ASP A 1009 -20.86 -1.51 3.57
N ILE A 1010 -21.44 -2.33 4.45
CA ILE A 1010 -20.73 -3.33 5.27
C ILE A 1010 -19.92 -4.31 4.39
N ARG A 1011 -20.50 -4.81 3.30
CA ARG A 1011 -19.80 -5.71 2.36
C ARG A 1011 -18.66 -5.01 1.63
N ASN A 1012 -18.84 -3.75 1.24
CA ASN A 1012 -17.83 -2.99 0.50
C ASN A 1012 -16.60 -2.67 1.37
N THR A 1013 -16.80 -2.41 2.66
CA THR A 1013 -15.70 -2.21 3.64
C THR A 1013 -15.24 -3.50 4.32
N ASN A 1014 -15.97 -4.60 4.14
CA ASN A 1014 -15.80 -5.87 4.84
C ASN A 1014 -15.87 -5.73 6.38
N ASP A 1015 -16.78 -4.88 6.88
CA ASP A 1015 -16.95 -4.59 8.31
C ASP A 1015 -17.69 -5.72 9.05
N LEU A 1016 -16.96 -6.78 9.37
CA LEU A 1016 -17.45 -7.86 10.22
C LEU A 1016 -17.65 -7.43 11.69
N GLY A 1017 -17.19 -6.25 12.10
CA GLY A 1017 -17.37 -5.68 13.43
C GLY A 1017 -18.72 -4.98 13.64
N HIS A 1018 -19.44 -4.68 12.56
CA HIS A 1018 -20.72 -3.98 12.62
C HIS A 1018 -21.77 -4.73 13.50
N PRO A 1019 -22.61 -4.04 14.31
CA PRO A 1019 -23.63 -4.67 15.15
C PRO A 1019 -24.64 -5.56 14.39
N PHE A 1020 -24.82 -5.33 13.10
CA PHE A 1020 -25.59 -6.20 12.20
C PHE A 1020 -24.97 -7.61 12.09
N CYS A 1021 -23.66 -7.67 11.83
CA CYS A 1021 -22.89 -8.92 11.76
C CYS A 1021 -22.87 -9.63 13.11
N GLU A 1022 -22.79 -8.86 14.21
CA GLU A 1022 -22.84 -9.41 15.56
C GLU A 1022 -24.21 -10.02 15.88
N ASN A 1023 -25.32 -9.35 15.53
CA ASN A 1023 -26.65 -9.91 15.73
C ASN A 1023 -26.84 -11.27 15.00
N LEU A 1024 -26.30 -11.40 13.78
CA LEU A 1024 -26.30 -12.66 13.02
C LEU A 1024 -25.39 -13.75 13.63
N ARG A 1025 -24.33 -13.38 14.34
CA ARG A 1025 -23.50 -14.33 15.10
C ARG A 1025 -24.20 -14.81 16.37
N GLN A 1026 -24.93 -13.91 17.04
CA GLN A 1026 -25.61 -14.18 18.31
C GLN A 1026 -26.92 -14.98 18.16
N GLY A 1027 -27.57 -14.97 16.99
CA GLY A 1027 -28.77 -15.78 16.77
C GLY A 1027 -29.48 -15.57 15.43
N ASP A 1028 -30.53 -16.37 15.22
CA ASP A 1028 -31.17 -16.57 13.92
C ASP A 1028 -32.36 -15.63 13.64
N TRP A 1029 -32.52 -14.60 14.46
CA TRP A 1029 -33.70 -13.72 14.47
C TRP A 1029 -33.92 -12.95 13.17
N MET A 1030 -32.86 -12.53 12.47
CA MET A 1030 -32.96 -11.85 11.18
C MET A 1030 -33.43 -12.80 10.06
N PRO A 1031 -32.81 -13.98 9.84
CA PRO A 1031 -33.33 -15.03 8.98
C PRO A 1031 -34.82 -15.33 9.23
N ASP A 1032 -35.18 -15.61 10.49
CA ASP A 1032 -36.54 -15.97 10.87
C ASP A 1032 -37.52 -14.81 10.65
N TYR A 1033 -37.14 -13.56 10.93
CA TYR A 1033 -37.98 -12.39 10.66
C TYR A 1033 -38.31 -12.24 9.17
N ILE A 1034 -37.33 -12.45 8.28
CA ILE A 1034 -37.53 -12.33 6.83
C ILE A 1034 -38.50 -13.39 6.33
N ALA A 1035 -38.30 -14.64 6.74
CA ALA A 1035 -39.11 -15.77 6.31
C ALA A 1035 -40.54 -15.69 6.87
N ASN A 1036 -40.69 -15.53 8.19
CA ASN A 1036 -42.00 -15.51 8.86
C ASN A 1036 -42.92 -14.38 8.38
N ARG A 1037 -42.37 -13.23 7.96
CA ARG A 1037 -43.16 -12.13 7.38
C ARG A 1037 -43.83 -12.56 6.08
N LEU A 1038 -43.11 -13.26 5.21
CA LEU A 1038 -43.55 -13.63 3.87
C LEU A 1038 -44.45 -14.87 3.84
N VAL A 1039 -44.31 -15.80 4.79
CA VAL A 1039 -45.14 -17.02 4.88
C VAL A 1039 -46.61 -16.72 5.19
N ARG A 1040 -46.89 -15.60 5.88
CA ARG A 1040 -48.24 -15.22 6.31
C ARG A 1040 -49.18 -14.82 5.17
N HIS A 1041 -48.68 -14.19 4.10
CA HIS A 1041 -49.53 -13.84 2.95
C HIS A 1041 -49.56 -14.95 1.91
N ARG A 1042 -50.76 -15.35 1.47
CA ARG A 1042 -50.96 -16.40 0.45
C ARG A 1042 -50.14 -16.22 -0.84
N THR A 1043 -49.92 -14.99 -1.31
CA THR A 1043 -49.18 -14.71 -2.55
C THR A 1043 -47.66 -14.82 -2.37
N THR A 1044 -47.11 -14.33 -1.26
CA THR A 1044 -45.66 -14.44 -0.97
C THR A 1044 -45.27 -15.74 -0.26
N LYS A 1045 -46.24 -16.58 0.14
CA LYS A 1045 -45.99 -17.77 0.96
C LYS A 1045 -44.94 -18.72 0.38
N LYS A 1046 -44.97 -18.98 -0.94
CA LYS A 1046 -43.95 -19.81 -1.61
C LYS A 1046 -42.53 -19.25 -1.44
N LEU A 1047 -42.38 -17.93 -1.55
CA LEU A 1047 -41.09 -17.25 -1.34
C LEU A 1047 -40.68 -17.26 0.13
N GLY A 1048 -41.63 -17.08 1.06
CA GLY A 1048 -41.38 -17.25 2.49
C GLY A 1048 -40.84 -18.63 2.83
N GLN A 1049 -41.51 -19.69 2.35
CA GLN A 1049 -41.09 -21.08 2.55
C GLN A 1049 -39.75 -21.41 1.89
N TRP A 1050 -39.42 -20.75 0.77
CA TRP A 1050 -38.09 -20.82 0.18
C TRP A 1050 -37.03 -20.21 1.11
N PHE A 1051 -37.29 -19.02 1.67
CA PHE A 1051 -36.41 -18.41 2.67
C PHE A 1051 -36.27 -19.28 3.93
N GLU A 1052 -37.34 -19.90 4.44
CA GLU A 1052 -37.27 -20.88 5.53
C GLU A 1052 -36.27 -21.99 5.21
N GLY A 1053 -36.44 -22.69 4.08
CA GLY A 1053 -35.56 -23.83 3.72
C GLY A 1053 -34.10 -23.45 3.45
N VAL A 1054 -33.84 -22.28 2.87
CA VAL A 1054 -32.47 -21.77 2.68
C VAL A 1054 -31.86 -21.37 4.03
N PHE A 1055 -32.61 -20.69 4.90
CA PHE A 1055 -32.12 -20.26 6.20
C PHE A 1055 -31.99 -21.39 7.22
N ASP A 1056 -32.75 -22.47 7.11
CA ASP A 1056 -32.52 -23.66 7.91
C ASP A 1056 -31.15 -24.28 7.59
N SER A 1057 -30.71 -24.24 6.33
CA SER A 1057 -29.31 -24.58 5.99
C SER A 1057 -28.28 -23.56 6.49
N LEU A 1058 -28.68 -22.30 6.74
CA LEU A 1058 -27.81 -21.25 7.31
C LEU A 1058 -27.64 -21.40 8.84
N LYS A 1059 -28.64 -21.92 9.55
CA LYS A 1059 -28.59 -22.15 11.00
C LYS A 1059 -27.58 -23.25 11.39
N GLU A 1060 -27.34 -24.19 10.47
CA GLU A 1060 -26.44 -25.36 10.64
C GLU A 1060 -24.95 -25.07 10.35
N ILE A 1061 -24.57 -23.82 10.05
CA ILE A 1061 -23.17 -23.43 9.79
C ILE A 1061 -22.55 -22.66 10.97
N PRO A 1062 -21.21 -22.68 11.14
CA PRO A 1062 -20.54 -21.97 12.23
C PRO A 1062 -20.92 -20.48 12.24
N ARG A 1063 -21.18 -19.94 13.43
CA ARG A 1063 -21.66 -18.55 13.59
C ARG A 1063 -20.79 -17.51 12.88
N TYR A 1064 -19.47 -17.70 12.84
CA TYR A 1064 -18.54 -16.81 12.12
C TYR A 1064 -18.72 -16.77 10.59
N LEU A 1065 -19.37 -17.77 9.98
CA LEU A 1065 -19.71 -17.80 8.55
C LEU A 1065 -21.13 -17.28 8.24
N ILE A 1066 -22.02 -17.15 9.23
CA ILE A 1066 -23.41 -16.73 8.98
C ILE A 1066 -23.49 -15.35 8.29
N PRO A 1067 -22.74 -14.30 8.71
CA PRO A 1067 -22.83 -12.98 8.06
C PRO A 1067 -22.55 -13.01 6.55
N CYS A 1068 -21.51 -13.72 6.10
CA CYS A 1068 -21.14 -13.71 4.68
C CYS A 1068 -22.07 -14.56 3.80
N TYR A 1069 -22.63 -15.66 4.33
CA TYR A 1069 -23.63 -16.45 3.62
C TYR A 1069 -25.01 -15.76 3.60
N PHE A 1070 -25.45 -15.18 4.73
CA PHE A 1070 -26.70 -14.41 4.82
C PHE A 1070 -26.74 -13.27 3.79
N ASP A 1071 -25.65 -12.49 3.73
CA ASP A 1071 -25.51 -11.40 2.77
C ASP A 1071 -25.51 -11.89 1.31
N ALA A 1072 -24.84 -13.00 1.01
CA ALA A 1072 -24.83 -13.56 -0.35
C ALA A 1072 -26.21 -14.08 -0.78
N ILE A 1073 -26.95 -14.75 0.12
CA ILE A 1073 -28.32 -15.19 -0.10
C ILE A 1073 -29.21 -13.99 -0.40
N LEU A 1074 -29.18 -12.96 0.46
CA LEU A 1074 -30.04 -11.80 0.32
C LEU A 1074 -29.69 -10.95 -0.89
N ALA A 1075 -28.42 -10.74 -1.21
CA ALA A 1075 -28.03 -9.94 -2.37
C ALA A 1075 -28.37 -10.66 -3.69
N GLY A 1076 -28.17 -11.97 -3.76
CA GLY A 1076 -28.57 -12.78 -4.91
C GLY A 1076 -30.09 -12.81 -5.12
N ALA A 1077 -30.84 -13.03 -4.04
CA ALA A 1077 -32.30 -12.97 -4.06
C ALA A 1077 -32.80 -11.57 -4.45
N TYR A 1078 -32.28 -10.51 -3.82
CA TYR A 1078 -32.64 -9.12 -4.10
C TYR A 1078 -32.37 -8.75 -5.56
N ALA A 1079 -31.16 -9.00 -6.09
CA ALA A 1079 -30.79 -8.66 -7.46
C ALA A 1079 -31.71 -9.36 -8.47
N THR A 1080 -31.99 -10.64 -8.26
CA THR A 1080 -32.91 -11.44 -9.09
C THR A 1080 -34.34 -10.90 -9.01
N ILE A 1081 -34.83 -10.56 -7.82
CA ILE A 1081 -36.16 -9.99 -7.60
C ILE A 1081 -36.28 -8.61 -8.25
N THR A 1082 -35.23 -7.77 -8.22
CA THR A 1082 -35.23 -6.48 -8.92
C THR A 1082 -35.21 -6.63 -10.44
N GLU A 1083 -34.45 -7.57 -11.01
CA GLU A 1083 -34.47 -7.82 -12.46
C GLU A 1083 -35.84 -8.32 -12.91
N MET A 1084 -36.47 -9.22 -12.16
CA MET A 1084 -37.85 -9.66 -12.40
C MET A 1084 -38.88 -8.54 -12.21
N SER A 1085 -38.61 -7.57 -11.31
CA SER A 1085 -39.45 -6.37 -11.15
C SER A 1085 -39.40 -5.49 -12.40
N TRP A 1086 -38.20 -5.25 -12.95
CA TRP A 1086 -38.03 -4.49 -14.19
C TRP A 1086 -38.59 -5.24 -15.40
N GLY A 1087 -38.45 -6.57 -15.46
CA GLY A 1087 -39.03 -7.41 -16.51
C GLY A 1087 -40.56 -7.39 -16.59
N GLN A 1088 -41.26 -6.99 -15.52
CA GLN A 1088 -42.71 -6.73 -15.52
C GLN A 1088 -43.09 -5.30 -15.94
N MET A 1089 -42.11 -4.42 -16.18
CA MET A 1089 -42.32 -3.03 -16.56
C MET A 1089 -42.16 -2.82 -18.08
N SER A 1090 -42.37 -1.58 -18.52
CA SER A 1090 -42.28 -1.19 -19.93
C SER A 1090 -40.87 -1.40 -20.53
N GLU A 1091 -40.80 -1.41 -21.87
CA GLU A 1091 -39.55 -1.44 -22.63
C GLU A 1091 -38.58 -0.31 -22.21
N PHE A 1092 -39.10 0.88 -21.90
CA PHE A 1092 -38.31 2.02 -21.42
C PHE A 1092 -37.57 1.72 -20.11
N VAL A 1093 -38.13 0.89 -19.22
CA VAL A 1093 -37.45 0.48 -17.98
C VAL A 1093 -36.48 -0.67 -18.24
N THR A 1094 -36.89 -1.69 -18.98
CA THR A 1094 -36.05 -2.87 -19.25
C THR A 1094 -34.81 -2.54 -20.09
N GLN A 1095 -34.92 -1.62 -21.05
CA GLN A 1095 -33.81 -1.14 -21.88
C GLN A 1095 -33.12 0.14 -21.34
N GLY A 1096 -33.64 0.72 -20.25
CA GLY A 1096 -33.09 1.91 -19.62
C GLY A 1096 -31.92 1.63 -18.70
N SER A 1097 -31.19 2.70 -18.34
CA SER A 1097 -30.01 2.64 -17.49
C SER A 1097 -30.28 2.14 -16.07
N THR A 1098 -29.18 1.89 -15.36
CA THR A 1098 -29.16 1.68 -13.90
C THR A 1098 -29.95 2.76 -13.14
N LEU A 1099 -29.87 4.03 -13.56
CA LEU A 1099 -30.63 5.13 -12.94
C LEU A 1099 -32.13 5.04 -13.25
N VAL A 1100 -32.51 4.78 -14.50
CA VAL A 1100 -33.92 4.61 -14.90
C VAL A 1100 -34.55 3.44 -14.15
N ARG A 1101 -33.85 2.31 -14.09
CA ARG A 1101 -34.21 1.11 -13.34
C ARG A 1101 -34.39 1.39 -11.84
N ALA A 1102 -33.45 2.10 -11.22
CA ALA A 1102 -33.54 2.50 -9.81
C ALA A 1102 -34.75 3.41 -9.54
N LEU A 1103 -34.98 4.41 -10.38
CA LEU A 1103 -36.16 5.29 -10.28
C LEU A 1103 -37.47 4.53 -10.50
N ALA A 1104 -37.50 3.53 -11.39
CA ALA A 1104 -38.68 2.73 -11.67
C ALA A 1104 -39.13 1.88 -10.46
N LEU A 1105 -38.20 1.44 -9.59
CA LEU A 1105 -38.53 0.73 -8.35
C LEU A 1105 -39.34 1.59 -7.37
N ALA A 1106 -39.31 2.92 -7.46
CA ALA A 1106 -40.20 3.80 -6.70
C ALA A 1106 -41.69 3.50 -6.97
N SER A 1107 -42.02 2.96 -8.15
CA SER A 1107 -43.37 2.45 -8.45
C SER A 1107 -43.78 1.32 -7.52
N VAL A 1108 -42.88 0.37 -7.26
CA VAL A 1108 -43.10 -0.77 -6.36
C VAL A 1108 -43.09 -0.31 -4.90
N GLN A 1109 -42.26 0.67 -4.57
CA GLN A 1109 -42.16 1.27 -3.24
C GLN A 1109 -43.45 2.01 -2.83
N PHE A 1110 -43.99 2.88 -3.68
CA PHE A 1110 -45.16 3.72 -3.34
C PHE A 1110 -46.52 3.08 -3.68
N CYS A 1111 -46.59 2.13 -4.62
CA CYS A 1111 -47.85 1.50 -5.05
C CYS A 1111 -47.94 0.05 -4.54
N GLY A 1112 -48.76 -0.14 -3.50
CA GLY A 1112 -49.00 -1.41 -2.82
C GLY A 1112 -50.36 -1.45 -2.13
N ASP A 1113 -50.80 -2.62 -1.71
CA ASP A 1113 -52.05 -2.83 -0.99
C ASP A 1113 -51.87 -2.62 0.53
N VAL A 1114 -52.77 -1.86 1.15
CA VAL A 1114 -52.74 -1.47 2.58
C VAL A 1114 -54.15 -1.59 3.13
N ALA A 1115 -54.29 -2.31 4.24
CA ALA A 1115 -55.56 -2.81 4.74
C ALA A 1115 -56.53 -1.67 5.14
N SER A 1116 -56.02 -0.62 5.79
CA SER A 1116 -56.77 0.56 6.23
C SER A 1116 -56.99 1.64 5.16
N SER A 1117 -56.43 1.47 3.95
CA SER A 1117 -56.51 2.44 2.84
C SER A 1117 -57.02 1.82 1.53
N PRO A 1118 -58.18 1.11 1.50
CA PRO A 1118 -58.71 0.51 0.27
C PRO A 1118 -59.25 1.57 -0.70
N LEU A 1119 -59.23 1.28 -2.01
CA LEU A 1119 -59.95 2.10 -2.98
C LEU A 1119 -61.48 1.92 -2.85
N PRO A 1120 -62.27 2.96 -3.17
CA PRO A 1120 -63.70 2.83 -3.46
C PRO A 1120 -64.03 1.67 -4.40
N HIS A 1121 -65.14 0.97 -4.13
CA HIS A 1121 -65.54 -0.20 -4.92
C HIS A 1121 -65.77 0.14 -6.40
N LEU A 1122 -65.01 -0.51 -7.26
CA LEU A 1122 -65.10 -0.39 -8.72
C LEU A 1122 -66.18 -1.33 -9.29
N SER A 1123 -66.80 -0.93 -10.40
CA SER A 1123 -67.91 -1.67 -10.99
C SER A 1123 -67.46 -2.95 -11.72
N THR A 1124 -67.72 -4.11 -11.10
CA THR A 1124 -67.50 -5.45 -11.69
C THR A 1124 -68.40 -5.77 -12.88
N LYS A 1125 -69.41 -4.93 -13.17
CA LYS A 1125 -70.23 -5.03 -14.39
C LYS A 1125 -69.51 -4.53 -15.64
N ILE A 1126 -68.50 -3.67 -15.47
CA ILE A 1126 -67.77 -2.99 -16.56
C ILE A 1126 -66.33 -3.50 -16.63
N LEU A 1127 -65.66 -3.67 -15.49
CA LEU A 1127 -64.29 -4.17 -15.40
C LEU A 1127 -64.31 -5.65 -14.99
N LYS A 1128 -63.56 -6.49 -15.69
CA LYS A 1128 -63.49 -7.95 -15.44
C LYS A 1128 -62.21 -8.38 -14.70
N ASP A 1129 -61.25 -7.46 -14.61
CA ASP A 1129 -59.86 -7.64 -14.22
C ASP A 1129 -59.50 -6.82 -12.96
N ILE A 1130 -60.50 -6.51 -12.12
CA ILE A 1130 -60.26 -5.86 -10.82
C ILE A 1130 -59.59 -6.88 -9.87
N PRO A 1131 -58.42 -6.56 -9.27
CA PRO A 1131 -57.80 -7.41 -8.26
C PRO A 1131 -58.71 -7.65 -7.05
N THR A 1132 -58.85 -8.92 -6.64
CA THR A 1132 -59.62 -9.31 -5.46
C THR A 1132 -58.87 -10.37 -4.65
N MET A 1133 -58.83 -10.21 -3.32
CA MET A 1133 -58.33 -11.24 -2.41
C MET A 1133 -59.47 -11.87 -1.60
N VAL A 1134 -59.22 -13.03 -1.02
CA VAL A 1134 -60.11 -13.62 -0.01
C VAL A 1134 -59.64 -13.10 1.35
N ASN A 1135 -60.53 -12.42 2.07
CA ASN A 1135 -60.31 -12.04 3.46
C ASN A 1135 -60.30 -13.32 4.31
N GLU A 1136 -59.20 -13.59 5.01
CA GLU A 1136 -58.99 -14.86 5.71
C GLU A 1136 -59.84 -15.00 6.98
N GLU A 1137 -60.24 -13.88 7.61
CA GLU A 1137 -61.13 -13.88 8.78
C GLU A 1137 -62.60 -14.08 8.39
N THR A 1138 -63.04 -13.50 7.27
CA THR A 1138 -64.47 -13.51 6.86
C THR A 1138 -64.79 -14.52 5.76
N GLY A 1139 -63.78 -15.10 5.12
CA GLY A 1139 -63.91 -16.00 3.96
C GLY A 1139 -64.44 -15.32 2.68
N ARG A 1140 -64.65 -14.00 2.68
CA ARG A 1140 -65.27 -13.27 1.57
C ARG A 1140 -64.24 -12.77 0.56
N ARG A 1141 -64.63 -12.71 -0.71
CA ARG A 1141 -63.81 -12.12 -1.77
C ARG A 1141 -64.04 -10.61 -1.82
N GLU A 1142 -63.00 -9.83 -1.53
CA GLU A 1142 -63.01 -8.37 -1.46
C GLU A 1142 -62.15 -7.77 -2.58
N GLN A 1143 -62.51 -6.58 -3.08
CA GLN A 1143 -61.63 -5.84 -3.99
C GLN A 1143 -60.42 -5.29 -3.24
N ARG A 1144 -59.22 -5.60 -3.73
CA ARG A 1144 -57.94 -5.21 -3.13
C ARG A 1144 -57.02 -4.70 -4.24
N CYS A 1145 -57.31 -3.49 -4.71
CA CYS A 1145 -56.47 -2.79 -5.67
C CYS A 1145 -55.28 -2.13 -4.95
N SER A 1146 -54.10 -2.12 -5.57
CA SER A 1146 -52.97 -1.36 -5.05
C SER A 1146 -53.31 0.13 -4.95
N THR A 1147 -52.86 0.77 -3.87
CA THR A 1147 -53.08 2.19 -3.61
C THR A 1147 -51.75 2.93 -3.54
N LEU A 1148 -51.75 4.21 -3.90
CA LEU A 1148 -50.52 5.01 -4.01
C LEU A 1148 -50.33 5.85 -2.75
N ALA A 1149 -49.21 5.65 -2.06
CA ALA A 1149 -48.76 6.52 -0.97
C ALA A 1149 -48.24 7.86 -1.52
N ALA A 1150 -48.54 8.97 -0.84
CA ALA A 1150 -47.92 10.26 -1.15
C ALA A 1150 -46.48 10.39 -0.64
N GLY A 1151 -46.06 9.54 0.32
CA GLY A 1151 -44.70 9.51 0.84
C GLY A 1151 -44.54 8.59 2.06
N LEU A 1152 -43.39 7.92 2.17
CA LEU A 1152 -43.10 7.01 3.29
C LEU A 1152 -42.19 7.70 4.33
N PRO A 1153 -42.35 7.47 5.64
CA PRO A 1153 -43.39 6.65 6.29
C PRO A 1153 -44.66 7.43 6.68
N HIS A 1154 -44.70 8.76 6.49
CA HIS A 1154 -45.73 9.61 7.09
C HIS A 1154 -47.10 9.61 6.37
N PHE A 1155 -47.13 9.26 5.08
CA PHE A 1155 -48.32 9.24 4.23
C PHE A 1155 -48.50 7.85 3.61
N SER A 1156 -48.44 6.80 4.45
CA SER A 1156 -48.39 5.41 4.02
C SER A 1156 -49.57 4.53 4.47
N SER A 1157 -50.34 4.91 5.49
CA SER A 1157 -51.51 4.14 5.95
C SER A 1157 -52.66 5.02 6.46
N GLY A 1158 -53.80 4.40 6.73
CA GLY A 1158 -55.03 5.05 7.15
C GLY A 1158 -55.55 6.08 6.15
N VAL A 1159 -56.15 7.15 6.67
CA VAL A 1159 -56.68 8.27 5.86
C VAL A 1159 -55.58 9.12 5.21
N MET A 1160 -54.32 8.98 5.63
CA MET A 1160 -53.21 9.84 5.19
C MET A 1160 -52.45 9.27 3.97
N ARG A 1161 -52.78 8.06 3.50
CA ARG A 1161 -52.05 7.39 2.39
C ARG A 1161 -52.27 8.08 1.04
N CYS A 1162 -53.53 8.17 0.61
CA CYS A 1162 -53.89 8.57 -0.75
C CYS A 1162 -54.29 10.04 -0.82
N TRP A 1163 -53.53 10.84 -1.57
CA TRP A 1163 -53.84 12.25 -1.84
C TRP A 1163 -54.06 12.46 -3.33
N GLY A 1164 -55.21 13.02 -3.73
CA GLY A 1164 -55.56 13.17 -5.14
C GLY A 1164 -54.53 13.97 -5.95
N ARG A 1165 -54.04 15.09 -5.39
CA ARG A 1165 -52.99 15.93 -5.97
C ARG A 1165 -51.72 15.13 -6.27
N ASP A 1166 -51.13 14.50 -5.25
CA ASP A 1166 -49.89 13.74 -5.38
C ASP A 1166 -50.08 12.52 -6.29
N THR A 1167 -51.22 11.83 -6.18
CA THR A 1167 -51.58 10.69 -7.03
C THR A 1167 -51.54 11.07 -8.50
N PHE A 1168 -52.25 12.13 -8.91
CA PHE A 1168 -52.31 12.49 -10.33
C PHE A 1168 -51.03 13.15 -10.87
N ILE A 1169 -50.22 13.79 -10.02
CA ILE A 1169 -48.87 14.23 -10.40
C ILE A 1169 -47.96 13.01 -10.64
N ALA A 1170 -47.96 12.05 -9.73
CA ALA A 1170 -47.07 10.89 -9.79
C ALA A 1170 -47.52 9.81 -10.79
N LEU A 1171 -48.82 9.71 -11.11
CA LEU A 1171 -49.41 8.67 -11.95
C LEU A 1171 -48.70 8.47 -13.30
N ARG A 1172 -48.26 9.56 -13.96
CA ARG A 1172 -47.51 9.45 -15.22
C ARG A 1172 -46.18 8.73 -15.02
N GLY A 1173 -45.38 9.15 -14.05
CA GLY A 1173 -44.04 8.61 -13.81
C GLY A 1173 -44.09 7.20 -13.21
N LEU A 1174 -44.88 7.01 -12.16
CA LEU A 1174 -44.89 5.75 -11.40
C LEU A 1174 -45.76 4.65 -12.02
N LEU A 1175 -46.75 4.98 -12.86
CA LEU A 1175 -47.69 3.98 -13.40
C LEU A 1175 -47.74 3.93 -14.94
N LEU A 1176 -47.73 5.07 -15.65
CA LEU A 1176 -47.81 5.05 -17.12
C LEU A 1176 -46.46 4.74 -17.78
N VAL A 1177 -45.37 5.38 -17.33
CA VAL A 1177 -44.02 5.15 -17.85
C VAL A 1177 -43.52 3.73 -17.53
N THR A 1178 -43.89 3.19 -16.37
CA THR A 1178 -43.56 1.82 -15.94
C THR A 1178 -44.46 0.74 -16.53
N GLY A 1179 -45.57 1.09 -17.19
CA GLY A 1179 -46.49 0.12 -17.84
C GLY A 1179 -47.62 -0.43 -16.94
N ARG A 1180 -47.80 0.06 -15.72
CA ARG A 1180 -48.87 -0.33 -14.78
C ARG A 1180 -50.23 0.31 -15.13
N TYR A 1181 -50.70 0.07 -16.36
CA TYR A 1181 -51.92 0.69 -16.89
C TYR A 1181 -53.21 0.28 -16.16
N SER A 1182 -53.27 -0.95 -15.64
CA SER A 1182 -54.38 -1.45 -14.82
C SER A 1182 -54.53 -0.65 -13.52
N ASP A 1183 -53.43 -0.43 -12.79
CA ASP A 1183 -53.41 0.33 -11.54
C ASP A 1183 -53.74 1.81 -11.79
N ALA A 1184 -53.18 2.40 -12.85
CA ALA A 1184 -53.50 3.78 -13.26
C ALA A 1184 -55.00 3.94 -13.56
N ARG A 1185 -55.59 3.02 -14.33
CA ARG A 1185 -57.04 3.00 -14.62
C ARG A 1185 -57.86 2.87 -13.34
N ASN A 1186 -57.50 1.95 -12.45
CA ASN A 1186 -58.23 1.69 -11.22
C ASN A 1186 -58.22 2.92 -10.30
N LEU A 1187 -57.08 3.60 -10.15
CA LEU A 1187 -56.96 4.86 -9.40
C LEU A 1187 -57.78 6.00 -10.02
N ILE A 1188 -57.71 6.20 -11.35
CA ILE A 1188 -58.51 7.23 -12.05
C ILE A 1188 -60.01 7.00 -11.79
N LEU A 1189 -60.50 5.77 -11.92
CA LEU A 1189 -61.91 5.44 -11.74
C LEU A 1189 -62.35 5.55 -10.27
N ALA A 1190 -61.48 5.18 -9.33
CA ALA A 1190 -61.73 5.33 -7.90
C ALA A 1190 -61.92 6.80 -7.50
N PHE A 1191 -60.98 7.68 -7.87
CA PHE A 1191 -61.07 9.12 -7.59
C PHE A 1191 -62.21 9.80 -8.37
N ALA A 1192 -62.51 9.35 -9.60
CA ALA A 1192 -63.68 9.85 -10.35
C ALA A 1192 -65.01 9.53 -9.63
N GLY A 1193 -65.09 8.40 -8.93
CA GLY A 1193 -66.22 8.06 -8.06
C GLY A 1193 -66.38 8.98 -6.83
N CYS A 1194 -65.35 9.75 -6.47
CA CYS A 1194 -65.32 10.69 -5.35
C CYS A 1194 -65.57 12.16 -5.78
N LEU A 1195 -65.87 12.43 -7.06
CA LEU A 1195 -66.04 13.79 -7.57
C LEU A 1195 -67.23 14.52 -6.91
N ARG A 1196 -66.97 15.70 -6.34
CA ARG A 1196 -67.98 16.54 -5.67
C ARG A 1196 -67.70 18.03 -5.89
N HIS A 1197 -68.72 18.82 -6.21
CA HIS A 1197 -68.55 20.25 -6.55
C HIS A 1197 -67.61 20.52 -7.75
N ALA A 1198 -67.57 19.61 -8.74
CA ALA A 1198 -66.67 19.64 -9.90
C ALA A 1198 -65.16 19.54 -9.59
N CYS A 1199 -64.79 19.25 -8.35
CA CYS A 1199 -63.43 18.90 -7.92
C CYS A 1199 -63.42 17.49 -7.31
N THR A 1200 -62.28 16.82 -7.31
CA THR A 1200 -62.07 15.65 -6.43
C THR A 1200 -61.77 16.16 -5.02
N ALA A 1201 -62.53 15.71 -4.03
CA ALA A 1201 -62.31 16.03 -2.62
C ALA A 1201 -61.06 15.31 -2.08
#